data_AF-A0AAV6J908-F1
#
_entry.id   AF-A0AAV6J908-F1
#
_cell.length_a   1.000
_cell.length_b   1.000
_cell.length_c   1.000
_cell.angle_alpha   90.00
_cell.angle_beta   90.00
_cell.angle_gamma   90.00
#
_symmetry.space_group_name_H-M   'P 1'
#
loop_
_entity.id
_entity.type
_entity.pdbx_description
1 polymer ?
#
loop_
_entity_poly.entity_id
_entity_poly.type
_entity_poly.pdbx_seq_one_letter_code
_entity_poly.pdbx_strand_id
1 'polypeptide(L)'
;MGSSSFFSWFLLFFLFTFPNVHAFTGTYGVNYGRIADNIPKPGNVALLLKANKIKNVRIYDADPEVLTAFKGSGIEIIVGLGNQYLKDISVSEDRAMDWVKENVQAFLPGTSIKGIAVGNEVLGSTDQELWEALLPAVKNVYNALDRLDLTKTVEVSSPHSEAVFQDSYPPSSCTVKETILPYMKPLLQFFSQTNSPFYINAYPFLAYISDPVTINIKYALFESNPGIYDSKTKLHYDNMFEAQIDAAYIALEKAGFGKMEVIISETGWASKGDANEVGATVNNAKTYNQNLRKLLAKKKGTPYKPKIAIRAYIFAMFNENLKPGPTSERNFGLFKADGSTAYDIGFDGLEPSSAVSSLLSLKFHILFFGFAKNSFHKELLIIIYVYLACEDNVVAKCGYRIKRLVQVFLLADLHDFCGCSASDFHMMRSFERRQPLFPSFGSMETQREMERNMRMVLALFGVVAAVMLQCAAAQTVHVVGDSSGWIVPQNGAEAYISWASDKTFVVGDTLIFNFATNAHDVLQVTKDSYDACTDTNPIGNPITTGPANVTLTSAGDHYYICTYGRHCASGQKLTITVSATGTPGAAPPPSTTAAPPPPPSTPSPTSSTTPEACAPEPSATPPTASGPTTSTTPGQVSPPPPNSSSPAVLGGFFVTILSIAMAALF
;
A
#
# COMPACT_ATOMS: atom_id res chain seq x y z
N MET A 1 -15.74 6.49 -68.27
CA MET A 1 -14.66 7.06 -67.45
C MET A 1 -15.25 7.54 -66.12
N GLY A 2 -14.50 7.46 -65.02
CA GLY A 2 -14.82 8.16 -63.76
C GLY A 2 -15.80 7.48 -62.79
N SER A 3 -15.27 6.78 -61.77
CA SER A 3 -15.92 6.61 -60.45
C SER A 3 -14.98 5.99 -59.40
N SER A 4 -14.01 5.17 -59.81
CA SER A 4 -13.22 4.29 -58.92
C SER A 4 -12.14 4.97 -58.05
N SER A 5 -11.82 6.26 -58.25
CA SER A 5 -10.61 6.87 -57.65
C SER A 5 -10.79 7.49 -56.26
N PHE A 6 -12.02 7.69 -55.76
CA PHE A 6 -12.25 8.43 -54.51
C PHE A 6 -12.18 7.57 -53.23
N PHE A 7 -12.48 6.27 -53.30
CA PHE A 7 -12.46 5.41 -52.10
C PHE A 7 -11.05 5.10 -51.60
N SER A 8 -10.03 5.16 -52.47
CA SER A 8 -8.64 4.84 -52.08
C SER A 8 -7.95 5.93 -51.25
N TRP A 9 -8.50 7.15 -51.17
CA TRP A 9 -7.90 8.23 -50.38
C TRP A 9 -8.36 8.21 -48.91
N PHE A 10 -9.57 7.72 -48.63
CA PHE A 10 -10.11 7.66 -47.26
C PHE A 10 -9.41 6.64 -46.34
N LEU A 11 -8.81 5.57 -46.88
CA LEU A 11 -8.05 4.61 -46.07
C LEU A 11 -6.65 5.12 -45.65
N LEU A 12 -6.10 6.14 -46.30
CA LEU A 12 -4.79 6.73 -45.95
C LEU A 12 -4.89 7.84 -44.89
N PHE A 13 -6.09 8.14 -44.38
CA PHE A 13 -6.35 9.11 -43.32
C PHE A 13 -6.71 8.48 -41.96
N PHE A 14 -6.54 7.17 -41.80
CA PHE A 14 -6.19 6.63 -40.49
C PHE A 14 -4.77 7.10 -40.15
N LEU A 15 -4.68 8.27 -39.50
CA LEU A 15 -3.41 8.75 -38.95
C LEU A 15 -2.79 7.66 -38.07
N PHE A 16 -1.46 7.57 -38.11
CA PHE A 16 -0.68 6.92 -37.06
C PHE A 16 -0.88 7.69 -35.74
N THR A 17 -2.00 7.40 -35.09
CA THR A 17 -2.20 7.66 -33.67
C THR A 17 -1.33 6.66 -32.92
N PHE A 18 -0.04 6.97 -32.86
CA PHE A 18 0.89 6.29 -31.95
C PHE A 18 0.21 6.28 -30.57
N PRO A 19 0.03 5.11 -29.93
CA PRO A 19 -0.63 5.05 -28.64
C PRO A 19 0.26 5.76 -27.64
N ASN A 20 -0.14 6.97 -27.22
CA ASN A 20 0.60 7.73 -26.22
C ASN A 20 0.71 6.87 -24.96
N VAL A 21 1.94 6.61 -24.52
CA VAL A 21 2.15 6.12 -23.17
C VAL A 21 1.68 7.24 -22.23
N HIS A 22 0.84 6.87 -21.28
CA HIS A 22 0.47 7.74 -20.18
C HIS A 22 0.99 7.08 -18.91
N ALA A 23 2.09 7.59 -18.35
CA ALA A 23 2.66 7.02 -17.13
C ALA A 23 1.80 7.20 -15.86
N PHE A 24 0.67 7.91 -15.98
CA PHE A 24 -0.18 8.34 -14.88
C PHE A 24 -1.67 8.13 -15.22
N THR A 25 -2.36 7.23 -14.51
CA THR A 25 -3.82 7.08 -14.59
C THR A 25 -4.54 8.04 -13.64
N GLY A 26 -5.41 8.90 -14.17
CA GLY A 26 -6.23 9.80 -13.36
C GLY A 26 -5.47 11.06 -12.92
N THR A 27 -5.54 11.40 -11.63
CA THR A 27 -5.01 12.68 -11.11
C THR A 27 -4.23 12.58 -9.79
N TYR A 28 -4.25 11.42 -9.10
CA TYR A 28 -3.62 11.23 -7.78
C TYR A 28 -2.62 10.06 -7.77
N GLY A 29 -1.42 10.31 -7.27
CA GLY A 29 -0.40 9.30 -6.96
C GLY A 29 0.33 9.65 -5.67
N VAL A 30 1.31 8.82 -5.28
CA VAL A 30 2.19 9.09 -4.13
C VAL A 30 3.65 8.74 -4.43
N ASN A 31 4.58 9.46 -3.80
CA ASN A 31 5.99 9.09 -3.76
C ASN A 31 6.20 8.09 -2.61
N TYR A 32 6.67 6.88 -2.92
CA TYR A 32 7.10 5.88 -1.95
C TYR A 32 8.60 6.06 -1.72
N GLY A 33 8.95 7.11 -0.96
CA GLY A 33 10.28 7.29 -0.40
C GLY A 33 10.59 6.21 0.64
N ARG A 34 11.85 5.80 0.71
CA ARG A 34 12.35 4.65 1.50
C ARG A 34 13.72 4.91 2.12
N ILE A 35 14.08 6.17 2.38
CA ILE A 35 15.26 6.52 3.18
C ILE A 35 14.89 6.35 4.67
N ALA A 36 14.64 5.09 5.04
CA ALA A 36 14.09 4.68 6.32
C ALA A 36 14.39 3.20 6.61
N ASP A 37 14.52 2.84 7.89
CA ASP A 37 14.75 1.46 8.35
C ASP A 37 13.53 0.83 9.07
N ASN A 38 12.46 1.61 9.28
CA ASN A 38 11.35 1.27 10.16
C ASN A 38 9.97 1.22 9.47
N ILE A 39 9.91 1.39 8.15
CA ILE A 39 8.68 1.43 7.35
C ILE A 39 8.19 0.02 6.93
N PRO A 40 6.92 -0.16 6.50
CA PRO A 40 6.40 -1.49 6.18
C PRO A 40 7.06 -2.11 4.94
N LYS A 41 7.23 -3.43 4.95
CA LYS A 41 7.78 -4.21 3.81
C LYS A 41 6.95 -3.96 2.52
N PRO A 42 7.56 -3.96 1.32
CA PRO A 42 6.89 -3.56 0.08
C PRO A 42 5.57 -4.26 -0.24
N GLY A 43 5.40 -5.53 0.14
CA GLY A 43 4.13 -6.26 -0.02
C GLY A 43 2.97 -5.61 0.76
N ASN A 44 3.22 -5.17 1.99
CA ASN A 44 2.22 -4.47 2.79
C ASN A 44 1.92 -3.08 2.21
N VAL A 45 2.92 -2.42 1.62
CA VAL A 45 2.72 -1.13 0.93
C VAL A 45 1.87 -1.28 -0.33
N ALA A 46 2.06 -2.35 -1.11
CA ALA A 46 1.20 -2.68 -2.24
C ALA A 46 -0.26 -2.96 -1.79
N LEU A 47 -0.47 -3.60 -0.65
CA LEU A 47 -1.81 -3.79 -0.06
C LEU A 47 -2.42 -2.45 0.39
N LEU A 48 -1.65 -1.61 1.09
CA LEU A 48 -2.08 -0.28 1.57
C LEU A 48 -2.51 0.64 0.41
N LEU A 49 -1.75 0.65 -0.68
CA LEU A 49 -2.06 1.40 -1.90
C LEU A 49 -3.36 0.91 -2.55
N LYS A 50 -3.56 -0.42 -2.65
CA LYS A 50 -4.79 -1.02 -3.18
C LYS A 50 -6.01 -0.72 -2.33
N ALA A 51 -5.91 -0.84 -1.00
CA ALA A 51 -7.01 -0.50 -0.07
C ALA A 51 -7.44 0.96 -0.25
N ASN A 52 -6.47 1.87 -0.27
CA ASN A 52 -6.69 3.31 -0.47
C ASN A 52 -7.00 3.73 -1.92
N LYS A 53 -7.07 2.77 -2.85
CA LYS A 53 -7.36 2.97 -4.29
C LYS A 53 -6.37 3.93 -4.99
N ILE A 54 -5.14 3.99 -4.50
CA ILE A 54 -4.05 4.77 -5.07
C ILE A 54 -3.41 3.93 -6.18
N LYS A 55 -3.65 4.31 -7.45
CA LYS A 55 -3.15 3.54 -8.60
C LYS A 55 -1.72 3.89 -9.01
N ASN A 56 -1.25 5.12 -8.77
CA ASN A 56 0.06 5.58 -9.25
C ASN A 56 1.04 5.71 -8.08
N VAL A 57 2.22 5.12 -8.21
CA VAL A 57 3.34 5.28 -7.28
C VAL A 57 4.61 5.70 -8.03
N ARG A 58 5.45 6.49 -7.37
CA ARG A 58 6.82 6.77 -7.82
C ARG A 58 7.81 6.29 -6.75
N ILE A 59 8.87 5.61 -7.18
CA ILE A 59 10.04 5.27 -6.36
C ILE A 59 11.29 5.96 -6.94
N TYR A 60 12.32 6.11 -6.11
CA TYR A 60 13.55 6.88 -6.44
C TYR A 60 14.70 5.98 -6.93
N ASP A 61 14.40 4.71 -7.09
CA ASP A 61 15.29 3.60 -7.42
C ASP A 61 14.52 2.59 -8.32
N ALA A 62 15.09 1.40 -8.55
CA ALA A 62 14.41 0.30 -9.22
C ALA A 62 14.55 -1.03 -8.46
N ASP A 63 14.34 -0.98 -7.13
CA ASP A 63 14.58 -2.09 -6.21
C ASP A 63 13.79 -3.38 -6.58
N PRO A 64 14.48 -4.53 -6.73
CA PRO A 64 13.85 -5.79 -7.11
C PRO A 64 12.86 -6.33 -6.06
N GLU A 65 12.98 -6.00 -4.77
CA GLU A 65 11.99 -6.40 -3.75
C GLU A 65 10.66 -5.65 -3.97
N VAL A 66 10.72 -4.33 -4.21
CA VAL A 66 9.53 -3.53 -4.52
C VAL A 66 8.90 -3.99 -5.83
N LEU A 67 9.72 -4.12 -6.88
CA LEU A 67 9.22 -4.51 -8.20
C LEU A 67 8.65 -5.93 -8.19
N THR A 68 9.19 -6.84 -7.37
CA THR A 68 8.61 -8.18 -7.17
C THR A 68 7.31 -8.14 -6.35
N ALA A 69 7.28 -7.39 -5.25
CA ALA A 69 6.12 -7.30 -4.37
C ALA A 69 4.89 -6.63 -5.01
N PHE A 70 5.12 -5.73 -5.97
CA PHE A 70 4.05 -5.04 -6.71
C PHE A 70 3.54 -5.84 -7.92
N LYS A 71 4.06 -7.05 -8.18
CA LYS A 71 3.63 -7.95 -9.25
C LYS A 71 2.15 -8.31 -9.12
N GLY A 72 1.38 -8.13 -10.19
CA GLY A 72 -0.07 -8.37 -10.20
C GLY A 72 -0.89 -7.44 -9.29
N SER A 73 -0.29 -6.39 -8.70
CA SER A 73 -1.00 -5.46 -7.80
C SER A 73 -2.09 -4.66 -8.53
N GLY A 74 -1.83 -4.27 -9.78
CA GLY A 74 -2.62 -3.29 -10.54
C GLY A 74 -2.15 -1.83 -10.36
N ILE A 75 -1.10 -1.62 -9.56
CA ILE A 75 -0.47 -0.31 -9.32
C ILE A 75 0.53 -0.02 -10.45
N GLU A 76 0.52 1.21 -10.94
CA GLU A 76 1.42 1.74 -11.96
C GLU A 76 2.61 2.46 -11.31
N ILE A 77 3.82 2.08 -11.72
CA ILE A 77 5.08 2.49 -11.09
C ILE A 77 5.90 3.37 -12.04
N ILE A 78 6.33 4.53 -11.57
CA ILE A 78 7.52 5.21 -12.13
C ILE A 78 8.74 4.81 -11.29
N VAL A 79 9.75 4.22 -11.93
CA VAL A 79 11.03 3.86 -11.31
C VAL A 79 12.04 4.98 -11.45
N GLY A 80 12.99 5.08 -10.52
CA GLY A 80 14.04 6.09 -10.52
C GLY A 80 15.39 5.52 -10.99
N LEU A 81 15.99 6.18 -11.97
CA LEU A 81 17.40 6.02 -12.30
C LEU A 81 18.15 7.14 -11.57
N GLY A 82 18.76 6.80 -10.44
CA GLY A 82 19.39 7.76 -9.52
C GLY A 82 20.54 8.58 -10.12
N ASN A 83 20.73 9.79 -9.61
CA ASN A 83 21.71 10.77 -10.12
C ASN A 83 23.13 10.22 -10.25
N GLN A 84 23.52 9.27 -9.39
CA GLN A 84 24.83 8.61 -9.39
C GLN A 84 25.14 7.86 -10.70
N TYR A 85 24.12 7.37 -11.42
CA TYR A 85 24.33 6.62 -12.66
C TYR A 85 24.42 7.51 -13.91
N LEU A 86 24.08 8.80 -13.81
CA LEU A 86 23.95 9.68 -14.99
C LEU A 86 25.26 9.84 -15.75
N LYS A 87 26.39 10.03 -15.05
CA LYS A 87 27.73 10.18 -15.68
C LYS A 87 28.19 8.90 -16.39
N ASP A 88 27.70 7.74 -15.97
CA ASP A 88 28.05 6.45 -16.57
C ASP A 88 27.14 6.04 -17.72
N ILE A 89 25.82 6.28 -17.58
CA ILE A 89 24.81 5.96 -18.58
C ILE A 89 24.81 6.98 -19.73
N SER A 90 25.26 8.21 -19.51
CA SER A 90 25.42 9.24 -20.56
C SER A 90 26.43 8.87 -21.64
N VAL A 91 27.48 8.13 -21.30
CA VAL A 91 28.59 7.77 -22.20
C VAL A 91 28.53 6.35 -22.75
N SER A 92 27.51 5.55 -22.40
CA SER A 92 27.39 4.16 -22.84
C SER A 92 25.94 3.72 -23.02
N GLU A 93 25.56 3.43 -24.27
CA GLU A 93 24.27 2.81 -24.57
C GLU A 93 24.16 1.38 -24.03
N ASP A 94 25.28 0.63 -23.94
CA ASP A 94 25.28 -0.73 -23.40
C ASP A 94 24.95 -0.73 -21.90
N ARG A 95 25.50 0.21 -21.12
CA ARG A 95 25.13 0.37 -19.70
C ARG A 95 23.69 0.83 -19.52
N ALA A 96 23.14 1.63 -20.44
CA ALA A 96 21.72 1.96 -20.45
C ALA A 96 20.84 0.74 -20.79
N MET A 97 21.26 -0.06 -21.77
CA MET A 97 20.60 -1.28 -22.22
C MET A 97 20.54 -2.33 -21.11
N ASP A 98 21.65 -2.60 -20.43
CA ASP A 98 21.69 -3.58 -19.36
C ASP A 98 20.93 -3.11 -18.12
N TRP A 99 21.00 -1.81 -17.76
CA TRP A 99 20.14 -1.23 -16.72
C TRP A 99 18.66 -1.44 -17.04
N VAL A 100 18.21 -1.11 -18.26
CA VAL A 100 16.80 -1.29 -18.67
C VAL A 100 16.38 -2.76 -18.70
N LYS A 101 17.24 -3.69 -19.12
CA LYS A 101 16.95 -5.13 -19.07
C LYS A 101 16.71 -5.61 -17.63
N GLU A 102 17.65 -5.34 -16.74
CA GLU A 102 17.67 -5.80 -15.36
C GLU A 102 16.55 -5.15 -14.53
N ASN A 103 16.40 -3.83 -14.64
CA ASN A 103 15.58 -3.03 -13.73
C ASN A 103 14.16 -2.75 -14.25
N VAL A 104 13.88 -3.02 -15.53
CA VAL A 104 12.56 -2.76 -16.14
C VAL A 104 12.05 -3.98 -16.92
N GLN A 105 12.80 -4.51 -17.89
CA GLN A 105 12.31 -5.59 -18.75
C GLN A 105 12.05 -6.89 -17.95
N ALA A 106 12.92 -7.23 -17.00
CA ALA A 106 12.79 -8.43 -16.17
C ALA A 106 11.49 -8.51 -15.34
N PHE A 107 10.86 -7.37 -15.05
CA PHE A 107 9.63 -7.28 -14.27
C PHE A 107 8.36 -7.15 -15.12
N LEU A 108 8.49 -6.79 -16.40
CA LEU A 108 7.38 -6.65 -17.33
C LEU A 108 6.93 -8.01 -17.90
N PRO A 109 5.62 -8.22 -18.19
CA PRO A 109 4.49 -7.35 -17.87
C PRO A 109 3.92 -7.59 -16.46
N GLY A 110 4.57 -8.41 -15.63
CA GLY A 110 4.05 -8.85 -14.33
C GLY A 110 3.86 -7.72 -13.32
N THR A 111 4.75 -6.74 -13.33
CA THR A 111 4.67 -5.51 -12.56
C THR A 111 4.49 -4.34 -13.52
N SER A 112 3.53 -3.47 -13.24
CA SER A 112 3.13 -2.42 -14.19
C SER A 112 4.04 -1.19 -14.10
N ILE A 113 5.31 -1.35 -14.46
CA ILE A 113 6.23 -0.23 -14.68
C ILE A 113 5.73 0.57 -15.88
N LYS A 114 5.58 1.89 -15.68
CA LYS A 114 4.98 2.83 -16.63
C LYS A 114 5.87 4.02 -16.99
N GLY A 115 6.92 4.28 -16.22
CA GLY A 115 7.93 5.26 -16.60
C GLY A 115 9.26 5.07 -15.89
N ILE A 116 10.31 5.67 -16.45
CA ILE A 116 11.63 5.84 -15.85
C ILE A 116 11.86 7.34 -15.65
N ALA A 117 11.98 7.76 -14.39
CA ALA A 117 12.49 9.08 -14.02
C ALA A 117 14.03 9.05 -14.06
N VAL A 118 14.62 9.64 -15.10
CA VAL A 118 16.07 9.71 -15.28
C VAL A 118 16.61 10.92 -14.52
N GLY A 119 17.22 10.65 -13.38
CA GLY A 119 17.63 11.65 -12.39
C GLY A 119 16.46 12.23 -11.58
N ASN A 120 16.82 13.02 -10.57
CA ASN A 120 15.90 13.84 -9.77
C ASN A 120 16.56 15.20 -9.49
N GLU A 121 15.86 16.29 -9.81
CA GLU A 121 16.24 17.69 -9.55
C GLU A 121 17.61 18.12 -10.12
N VAL A 122 18.16 17.37 -11.08
CA VAL A 122 19.54 17.52 -11.58
C VAL A 122 19.90 18.95 -11.94
N LEU A 123 19.08 19.61 -12.77
CA LEU A 123 19.29 20.99 -13.21
C LEU A 123 19.03 22.05 -12.13
N GLY A 124 18.44 21.66 -10.99
CA GLY A 124 18.32 22.50 -9.79
C GLY A 124 19.51 22.38 -8.82
N SER A 125 20.33 21.35 -8.98
CA SER A 125 21.57 21.13 -8.20
C SER A 125 22.73 22.00 -8.69
N THR A 126 23.87 21.99 -7.99
CA THR A 126 25.09 22.72 -8.37
C THR A 126 26.15 21.88 -9.11
N ASP A 127 25.86 20.63 -9.49
CA ASP A 127 26.80 19.77 -10.23
C ASP A 127 26.58 19.92 -11.76
N GLN A 128 27.42 20.73 -12.40
CA GLN A 128 27.37 20.97 -13.85
C GLN A 128 27.71 19.72 -14.68
N GLU A 129 28.53 18.79 -14.18
CA GLU A 129 28.81 17.54 -14.89
C GLU A 129 27.55 16.65 -14.94
N LEU A 130 26.69 16.69 -13.91
CA LEU A 130 25.38 16.06 -13.95
C LEU A 130 24.40 16.79 -14.89
N TRP A 131 24.47 18.12 -14.99
CA TRP A 131 23.70 18.88 -15.99
C TRP A 131 24.07 18.46 -17.42
N GLU A 132 25.36 18.29 -17.70
CA GLU A 132 25.91 17.85 -18.99
C GLU A 132 25.57 16.38 -19.29
N ALA A 133 25.64 15.50 -18.29
CA ALA A 133 25.33 14.08 -18.42
C ALA A 133 23.82 13.78 -18.62
N LEU A 134 22.93 14.67 -18.19
CA LEU A 134 21.48 14.38 -18.13
C LEU A 134 20.87 14.01 -19.48
N LEU A 135 21.03 14.85 -20.51
CA LEU A 135 20.37 14.60 -21.80
C LEU A 135 20.92 13.37 -22.54
N PRO A 136 22.24 13.10 -22.60
CA PRO A 136 22.73 11.85 -23.15
C PRO A 136 22.25 10.63 -22.36
N ALA A 137 22.17 10.69 -21.02
CA ALA A 137 21.63 9.58 -20.22
C ALA A 137 20.14 9.32 -20.53
N VAL A 138 19.32 10.36 -20.58
CA VAL A 138 17.90 10.30 -21.00
C VAL A 138 17.74 9.67 -22.38
N LYS A 139 18.60 10.05 -23.34
CA LYS A 139 18.59 9.49 -24.70
C LYS A 139 18.98 8.01 -24.72
N ASN A 140 20.04 7.63 -24.01
CA ASN A 140 20.53 6.25 -24.03
C ASN A 140 19.52 5.29 -23.38
N VAL A 141 18.81 5.73 -22.32
CA VAL A 141 17.69 4.99 -21.70
C VAL A 141 16.51 4.85 -22.66
N TYR A 142 16.15 5.91 -23.38
CA TYR A 142 15.09 5.83 -24.40
C TYR A 142 15.48 4.91 -25.56
N ASN A 143 16.71 5.02 -26.08
CA ASN A 143 17.25 4.15 -27.13
C ASN A 143 17.25 2.67 -26.69
N ALA A 144 17.52 2.40 -25.41
CA ALA A 144 17.43 1.07 -24.83
C ALA A 144 15.98 0.54 -24.82
N LEU A 145 15.00 1.33 -24.38
CA LEU A 145 13.59 0.95 -24.46
C LEU A 145 13.13 0.72 -25.91
N ASP A 146 13.57 1.56 -26.85
CA ASP A 146 13.17 1.49 -28.26
C ASP A 146 13.67 0.20 -28.94
N ARG A 147 14.95 -0.14 -28.69
CA ARG A 147 15.56 -1.42 -29.11
C ARG A 147 14.92 -2.67 -28.48
N LEU A 148 14.09 -2.51 -27.44
CA LEU A 148 13.36 -3.58 -26.76
C LEU A 148 11.83 -3.53 -27.03
N ASP A 149 11.37 -2.64 -27.91
CA ASP A 149 9.97 -2.27 -28.18
C ASP A 149 9.13 -1.85 -26.96
N LEU A 150 9.80 -1.35 -25.91
CA LEU A 150 9.18 -0.93 -24.65
C LEU A 150 8.70 0.53 -24.64
N THR A 151 9.04 1.32 -25.66
CA THR A 151 8.59 2.73 -25.82
C THR A 151 7.07 2.88 -25.97
N LYS A 152 6.34 1.78 -26.23
CA LYS A 152 4.85 1.74 -26.19
C LYS A 152 4.27 1.40 -24.80
N THR A 153 5.11 1.16 -23.80
CA THR A 153 4.72 0.71 -22.45
C THR A 153 5.28 1.59 -21.34
N VAL A 154 6.50 2.12 -21.53
CA VAL A 154 7.28 2.84 -20.52
C VAL A 154 7.69 4.21 -21.05
N GLU A 155 7.30 5.26 -20.31
CA GLU A 155 7.65 6.66 -20.56
C GLU A 155 9.09 6.96 -20.06
N VAL A 156 9.80 7.92 -20.66
CA VAL A 156 11.10 8.41 -20.13
C VAL A 156 10.99 9.90 -19.87
N SER A 157 11.19 10.29 -18.61
CA SER A 157 11.07 11.67 -18.15
C SER A 157 12.23 12.05 -17.21
N SER A 158 12.29 13.31 -16.78
CA SER A 158 13.22 13.77 -15.74
C SER A 158 12.52 14.79 -14.83
N PRO A 159 12.30 14.46 -13.55
CA PRO A 159 11.78 15.40 -12.55
C PRO A 159 12.76 16.54 -12.23
N HIS A 160 12.25 17.77 -12.29
CA HIS A 160 12.97 18.99 -11.92
C HIS A 160 12.43 19.59 -10.61
N SER A 161 13.18 20.45 -9.92
CA SER A 161 12.64 21.37 -8.92
C SER A 161 12.42 22.76 -9.49
N GLU A 162 11.57 23.56 -8.84
CA GLU A 162 11.35 24.98 -9.21
C GLU A 162 12.63 25.84 -9.17
N ALA A 163 13.72 25.33 -8.60
CA ALA A 163 15.05 25.92 -8.70
C ALA A 163 15.55 26.10 -10.15
N VAL A 164 14.96 25.44 -11.15
CA VAL A 164 15.24 25.71 -12.58
C VAL A 164 14.65 27.03 -13.10
N PHE A 165 13.73 27.65 -12.34
CA PHE A 165 13.03 28.87 -12.72
C PHE A 165 13.58 30.14 -12.04
N GLN A 166 13.25 31.28 -12.61
CA GLN A 166 13.41 32.62 -12.04
C GLN A 166 12.11 33.43 -12.29
N ASP A 167 11.93 34.52 -11.53
CA ASP A 167 10.80 35.45 -11.67
C ASP A 167 9.41 34.79 -11.59
N SER A 168 9.25 33.71 -10.81
CA SER A 168 8.03 32.89 -10.72
C SER A 168 6.82 33.61 -10.10
N TYR A 169 7.01 34.81 -9.54
CA TYR A 169 5.95 35.65 -9.00
C TYR A 169 5.89 37.03 -9.70
N PRO A 170 4.74 37.43 -10.28
CA PRO A 170 3.54 36.61 -10.52
C PRO A 170 3.79 35.55 -11.62
N PRO A 171 2.93 34.53 -11.80
CA PRO A 171 3.19 33.42 -12.74
C PRO A 171 3.58 33.84 -14.16
N SER A 172 3.05 34.98 -14.66
CA SER A 172 3.36 35.49 -16.00
C SER A 172 4.77 36.07 -16.22
N SER A 173 5.55 36.33 -15.17
CA SER A 173 6.98 36.67 -15.29
C SER A 173 7.87 35.44 -15.39
N CYS A 174 7.46 34.28 -14.86
CA CYS A 174 8.28 33.07 -14.74
C CYS A 174 9.04 32.66 -16.01
N THR A 175 10.35 32.45 -15.91
CA THR A 175 11.22 31.94 -16.97
C THR A 175 12.10 30.81 -16.45
N VAL A 176 12.64 29.97 -17.34
CA VAL A 176 13.79 29.11 -17.02
C VAL A 176 15.01 30.01 -16.86
N LYS A 177 15.85 29.76 -15.85
CA LYS A 177 17.09 30.51 -15.62
C LYS A 177 17.99 30.51 -16.86
N GLU A 178 18.59 31.66 -17.17
CA GLU A 178 19.43 31.81 -18.38
C GLU A 178 20.64 30.87 -18.38
N THR A 179 21.21 30.56 -17.22
CA THR A 179 22.29 29.58 -17.05
C THR A 179 21.85 28.12 -17.28
N ILE A 180 20.56 27.82 -17.12
CA ILE A 180 19.99 26.47 -17.24
C ILE A 180 19.37 26.25 -18.63
N LEU A 181 18.95 27.31 -19.31
CA LEU A 181 18.39 27.25 -20.67
C LEU A 181 19.21 26.43 -21.69
N PRO A 182 20.57 26.46 -21.72
CA PRO A 182 21.38 25.63 -22.62
C PRO A 182 21.18 24.13 -22.44
N TYR A 183 20.87 23.68 -21.22
CA TYR A 183 20.65 22.27 -20.87
C TYR A 183 19.16 21.89 -20.96
N MET A 184 18.29 22.77 -20.45
CA MET A 184 16.85 22.57 -20.42
C MET A 184 16.24 22.58 -21.84
N LYS A 185 16.63 23.51 -22.72
CA LYS A 185 15.99 23.65 -24.03
C LYS A 185 16.18 22.40 -24.94
N PRO A 186 17.38 21.78 -25.03
CA PRO A 186 17.56 20.51 -25.73
C PRO A 186 16.84 19.33 -25.07
N LEU A 187 16.68 19.32 -23.73
CA LEU A 187 15.94 18.29 -23.00
C LEU A 187 14.43 18.37 -23.27
N LEU A 188 13.85 19.57 -23.20
CA LEU A 188 12.46 19.82 -23.60
C LEU A 188 12.22 19.50 -25.07
N GLN A 189 13.20 19.76 -25.95
CA GLN A 189 13.11 19.38 -27.36
C GLN A 189 13.04 17.86 -27.55
N PHE A 190 13.76 17.08 -26.74
CA PHE A 190 13.68 15.62 -26.76
C PHE A 190 12.36 15.11 -26.20
N PHE A 191 11.91 15.58 -25.02
CA PHE A 191 10.62 15.20 -24.45
C PHE A 191 9.43 15.58 -25.36
N SER A 192 9.53 16.70 -26.08
CA SER A 192 8.53 17.10 -27.09
C SER A 192 8.56 16.23 -28.36
N GLN A 193 9.58 15.40 -28.58
CA GLN A 193 9.65 14.41 -29.68
C GLN A 193 9.15 13.03 -29.23
N THR A 194 9.38 12.67 -27.97
CA THR A 194 8.92 11.40 -27.36
C THR A 194 7.51 11.50 -26.74
N ASN A 195 6.90 12.70 -26.74
CA ASN A 195 5.64 13.04 -26.09
C ASN A 195 5.64 12.91 -24.54
N SER A 196 6.81 12.93 -23.89
CA SER A 196 6.89 12.99 -22.43
C SER A 196 6.37 14.34 -21.90
N PRO A 197 5.57 14.34 -20.82
CA PRO A 197 5.29 15.53 -20.02
C PRO A 197 6.56 16.13 -19.38
N PHE A 198 6.45 17.37 -18.93
CA PHE A 198 7.40 18.01 -18.03
C PHE A 198 7.05 17.66 -16.59
N TYR A 199 8.00 17.10 -15.84
CA TYR A 199 7.80 16.73 -14.43
C TYR A 199 8.48 17.76 -13.51
N ILE A 200 7.71 18.31 -12.58
CA ILE A 200 8.16 19.37 -11.66
C ILE A 200 7.76 19.07 -10.22
N ASN A 201 8.70 19.26 -9.30
CA ASN A 201 8.51 19.20 -7.85
C ASN A 201 8.09 20.60 -7.38
N ALA A 202 6.83 20.75 -6.98
CA ALA A 202 6.20 22.04 -6.68
C ALA A 202 5.68 22.07 -5.25
N TYR A 203 6.33 22.85 -4.37
CA TYR A 203 6.10 22.80 -2.93
C TYR A 203 5.68 24.17 -2.37
N PRO A 204 4.37 24.45 -2.21
CA PRO A 204 3.88 25.61 -1.45
C PRO A 204 4.43 25.69 -0.03
N PHE A 205 4.77 24.55 0.58
CA PHE A 205 5.44 24.48 1.87
C PHE A 205 6.83 25.13 1.85
N LEU A 206 7.69 24.77 0.88
CA LEU A 206 9.06 25.30 0.76
C LEU A 206 9.04 26.80 0.43
N ALA A 207 8.11 27.23 -0.41
CA ALA A 207 7.87 28.65 -0.64
C ALA A 207 7.47 29.35 0.67
N TYR A 208 6.45 28.85 1.39
CA TYR A 208 5.98 29.46 2.63
C TYR A 208 7.05 29.57 3.72
N ILE A 209 7.88 28.55 3.96
CA ILE A 209 8.93 28.63 4.99
C ILE A 209 10.09 29.57 4.60
N SER A 210 10.23 29.94 3.32
CA SER A 210 11.26 30.88 2.87
C SER A 210 10.86 32.36 3.02
N ASP A 211 9.56 32.67 2.98
CA ASP A 211 9.02 33.98 3.39
C ASP A 211 7.65 33.82 4.10
N PRO A 212 7.65 33.38 5.37
CA PRO A 212 6.41 33.18 6.13
C PRO A 212 5.77 34.49 6.63
N VAL A 213 6.38 35.64 6.30
CA VAL A 213 5.92 36.99 6.68
C VAL A 213 5.08 37.61 5.57
N THR A 214 5.53 37.53 4.32
CA THR A 214 4.79 38.05 3.15
C THR A 214 3.80 37.03 2.60
N ILE A 215 4.14 35.74 2.60
CA ILE A 215 3.28 34.70 2.03
C ILE A 215 2.14 34.38 3.01
N ASN A 216 0.90 34.65 2.60
CA ASN A 216 -0.26 34.27 3.37
C ASN A 216 -0.40 32.74 3.40
N ILE A 217 -0.25 32.11 4.58
CA ILE A 217 -0.34 30.66 4.74
C ILE A 217 -1.64 30.06 4.17
N LYS A 218 -2.75 30.81 4.17
CA LYS A 218 -4.03 30.36 3.60
C LYS A 218 -3.98 30.16 2.10
N TYR A 219 -3.22 31.00 1.39
CA TYR A 219 -2.96 30.87 -0.04
C TYR A 219 -2.14 29.61 -0.35
N ALA A 220 -1.20 29.23 0.54
CA ALA A 220 -0.44 28.00 0.43
C ALA A 220 -1.24 26.73 0.82
N LEU A 221 -2.25 26.87 1.69
CA LEU A 221 -3.09 25.78 2.22
C LEU A 221 -4.46 25.60 1.50
N PHE A 222 -4.68 26.29 0.38
CA PHE A 222 -5.97 26.30 -0.35
C PHE A 222 -7.18 26.80 0.48
N GLU A 223 -6.96 27.59 1.52
CA GLU A 223 -8.02 28.19 2.33
C GLU A 223 -8.49 29.53 1.76
N SER A 224 -9.67 30.01 2.18
CA SER A 224 -10.20 31.31 1.75
C SER A 224 -9.25 32.46 2.12
N ASN A 225 -8.79 33.17 1.10
CA ASN A 225 -7.83 34.26 1.15
C ASN A 225 -8.07 35.22 -0.05
N PRO A 226 -7.40 36.39 -0.15
CA PRO A 226 -7.60 37.32 -1.27
C PRO A 226 -7.16 36.80 -2.65
N GLY A 227 -6.37 35.72 -2.68
CA GLY A 227 -5.70 35.21 -3.87
C GLY A 227 -4.65 36.17 -4.43
N ILE A 228 -4.17 35.85 -5.63
CA ILE A 228 -3.17 36.63 -6.35
C ILE A 228 -3.69 36.93 -7.75
N TYR A 229 -3.70 38.20 -8.15
CA TYR A 229 -4.11 38.63 -9.49
C TYR A 229 -2.91 38.92 -10.37
N ASP A 230 -2.74 38.12 -11.43
CA ASP A 230 -1.69 38.32 -12.43
C ASP A 230 -2.13 39.39 -13.45
N SER A 231 -1.51 40.56 -13.35
CA SER A 231 -1.92 41.76 -14.11
C SER A 231 -1.68 41.66 -15.62
N LYS A 232 -0.94 40.66 -16.10
CA LYS A 232 -0.55 40.47 -17.51
C LYS A 232 -1.46 39.46 -18.21
N THR A 233 -1.69 38.31 -17.60
CA THR A 233 -2.64 37.27 -18.08
C THR A 233 -4.09 37.57 -17.73
N LYS A 234 -4.34 38.48 -16.77
CA LYS A 234 -5.66 38.79 -16.19
C LYS A 234 -6.29 37.61 -15.43
N LEU A 235 -5.47 36.63 -15.04
CA LEU A 235 -5.90 35.49 -14.23
C LEU A 235 -5.81 35.82 -12.74
N HIS A 236 -6.73 35.24 -11.98
CA HIS A 236 -6.69 35.23 -10.51
C HIS A 236 -6.45 33.80 -10.04
N TYR A 237 -5.61 33.68 -9.01
CA TYR A 237 -5.21 32.42 -8.40
C TYR A 237 -5.69 32.40 -6.95
N ASP A 238 -6.57 31.47 -6.60
CA ASP A 238 -7.03 31.29 -5.21
C ASP A 238 -5.97 30.63 -4.31
N ASN A 239 -4.97 29.95 -4.90
CA ASN A 239 -3.96 29.17 -4.18
C ASN A 239 -2.61 29.14 -4.89
N MET A 240 -1.55 28.91 -4.11
CA MET A 240 -0.16 28.88 -4.57
C MET A 240 0.15 27.74 -5.54
N PHE A 241 -0.45 26.56 -5.34
CA PHE A 241 -0.13 25.36 -6.10
C PHE A 241 -0.53 25.48 -7.58
N GLU A 242 -1.73 25.99 -7.88
CA GLU A 242 -2.15 26.27 -9.25
C GLU A 242 -1.31 27.39 -9.88
N ALA A 243 -0.85 28.37 -9.09
CA ALA A 243 0.04 29.43 -9.57
C ALA A 243 1.46 28.92 -9.90
N GLN A 244 1.99 27.95 -9.13
CA GLN A 244 3.28 27.28 -9.41
C GLN A 244 3.21 26.43 -10.68
N ILE A 245 2.13 25.65 -10.86
CA ILE A 245 1.88 24.89 -12.10
C ILE A 245 1.82 25.83 -13.31
N ASP A 246 1.14 26.97 -13.21
CA ASP A 246 1.02 27.91 -14.31
C ASP A 246 2.29 28.73 -14.56
N ALA A 247 3.08 29.01 -13.53
CA ALA A 247 4.44 29.55 -13.67
C ALA A 247 5.32 28.60 -14.50
N ALA A 248 5.26 27.28 -14.24
CA ALA A 248 5.94 26.27 -15.05
C ALA A 248 5.42 26.23 -16.50
N TYR A 249 4.09 26.21 -16.73
CA TYR A 249 3.53 26.27 -18.09
C TYR A 249 3.96 27.52 -18.86
N ILE A 250 4.07 28.67 -18.19
CA ILE A 250 4.47 29.94 -18.79
C ILE A 250 5.98 29.97 -19.08
N ALA A 251 6.82 29.39 -18.22
CA ALA A 251 8.24 29.22 -18.48
C ALA A 251 8.49 28.28 -19.68
N LEU A 252 7.76 27.17 -19.76
CA LEU A 252 7.77 26.27 -20.92
C LEU A 252 7.32 26.98 -22.20
N GLU A 253 6.27 27.79 -22.14
CA GLU A 253 5.78 28.55 -23.30
C GLU A 253 6.83 29.54 -23.83
N LYS A 254 7.51 30.29 -22.94
CA LYS A 254 8.63 31.18 -23.30
C LYS A 254 9.84 30.42 -23.84
N ALA A 255 10.09 29.19 -23.39
CA ALA A 255 11.14 28.33 -23.92
C ALA A 255 10.81 27.76 -25.33
N GLY A 256 9.54 27.78 -25.73
CA GLY A 256 9.03 27.30 -27.03
C GLY A 256 8.07 26.09 -26.94
N PHE A 257 7.75 25.61 -25.73
CA PHE A 257 7.11 24.32 -25.48
C PHE A 257 5.71 24.43 -24.84
N GLY A 258 4.97 25.52 -25.07
CA GLY A 258 3.67 25.80 -24.42
C GLY A 258 2.50 24.81 -24.68
N LYS A 259 2.76 23.72 -25.41
CA LYS A 259 1.88 22.56 -25.62
C LYS A 259 2.17 21.37 -24.70
N MET A 260 3.36 21.32 -24.09
CA MET A 260 3.80 20.23 -23.21
C MET A 260 2.94 20.18 -21.94
N GLU A 261 2.49 19.00 -21.55
CA GLU A 261 1.76 18.79 -20.28
C GLU A 261 2.73 18.94 -19.09
N VAL A 262 2.27 19.55 -17.99
CA VAL A 262 2.99 19.58 -16.71
C VAL A 262 2.36 18.57 -15.76
N ILE A 263 3.18 17.67 -15.22
CA ILE A 263 2.81 16.74 -14.14
C ILE A 263 3.63 17.09 -12.90
N ILE A 264 2.99 17.09 -11.75
CA ILE A 264 3.66 17.30 -10.47
C ILE A 264 4.28 15.97 -10.01
N SER A 265 5.61 15.85 -10.11
CA SER A 265 6.37 14.69 -9.63
C SER A 265 6.45 14.63 -8.10
N GLU A 266 6.40 15.77 -7.42
CA GLU A 266 6.34 15.86 -5.98
C GLU A 266 5.60 17.10 -5.51
N THR A 267 4.78 16.95 -4.48
CA THR A 267 4.24 18.05 -3.69
C THR A 267 3.77 17.56 -2.32
N GLY A 268 3.92 18.35 -1.28
CA GLY A 268 3.62 17.93 0.09
C GLY A 268 3.81 19.03 1.12
N TRP A 269 3.59 18.70 2.39
CA TRP A 269 3.70 19.62 3.52
C TRP A 269 4.10 18.86 4.78
N ALA A 270 5.18 19.28 5.44
CA ALA A 270 5.71 18.57 6.61
C ALA A 270 4.82 18.73 7.85
N SER A 271 4.57 17.62 8.55
CA SER A 271 3.74 17.57 9.77
C SER A 271 4.45 18.04 11.05
N LYS A 272 5.78 18.19 11.00
CA LYS A 272 6.65 18.69 12.05
C LYS A 272 7.94 19.20 11.40
N GLY A 273 8.51 20.29 11.89
CA GLY A 273 9.81 20.81 11.45
C GLY A 273 10.66 21.30 12.62
N ASP A 274 11.80 21.91 12.30
CA ASP A 274 12.65 22.63 13.25
C ASP A 274 12.03 23.98 13.64
N ALA A 275 12.60 24.65 14.66
CA ALA A 275 11.99 25.85 15.25
C ALA A 275 11.85 27.05 14.29
N ASN A 276 12.61 27.07 13.20
CA ASN A 276 12.55 28.06 12.11
C ASN A 276 11.64 27.63 10.95
N GLU A 277 11.18 26.38 10.89
CA GLU A 277 10.29 25.85 9.83
C GLU A 277 8.82 26.19 10.14
N VAL A 278 8.54 27.48 10.31
CA VAL A 278 7.24 28.00 10.71
C VAL A 278 6.16 27.51 9.73
N GLY A 279 5.18 26.79 10.26
CA GLY A 279 4.11 26.17 9.47
C GLY A 279 4.21 24.66 9.29
N ALA A 280 5.35 24.03 9.60
CA ALA A 280 5.50 22.57 9.61
C ALA A 280 4.74 21.96 10.81
N THR A 281 3.44 21.70 10.64
CA THR A 281 2.54 21.21 11.71
C THR A 281 1.54 20.20 11.18
N VAL A 282 1.10 19.27 12.05
CA VAL A 282 0.11 18.22 11.72
C VAL A 282 -1.19 18.81 11.16
N ASN A 283 -1.64 19.96 11.69
CA ASN A 283 -2.84 20.64 11.20
C ASN A 283 -2.64 21.16 9.78
N ASN A 284 -1.51 21.82 9.49
CA ASN A 284 -1.24 22.37 8.17
C ASN A 284 -1.01 21.25 7.13
N ALA A 285 -0.28 20.19 7.50
CA ALA A 285 -0.10 19.00 6.67
C ALA A 285 -1.44 18.31 6.34
N LYS A 286 -2.32 18.16 7.33
CA LYS A 286 -3.69 17.67 7.15
C LYS A 286 -4.48 18.58 6.21
N THR A 287 -4.50 19.90 6.44
CA THR A 287 -5.23 20.85 5.60
C THR A 287 -4.71 20.83 4.15
N TYR A 288 -3.40 20.88 3.95
CA TYR A 288 -2.76 20.84 2.64
C TYR A 288 -3.13 19.57 1.87
N ASN A 289 -2.83 18.40 2.42
CA ASN A 289 -3.05 17.13 1.74
C ASN A 289 -4.55 16.79 1.58
N GLN A 290 -5.42 17.19 2.52
CA GLN A 290 -6.86 17.10 2.31
C GLN A 290 -7.35 17.99 1.17
N ASN A 291 -6.90 19.25 1.10
CA ASN A 291 -7.39 20.20 0.10
C ASN A 291 -6.83 19.90 -1.29
N LEU A 292 -5.57 19.46 -1.38
CA LEU A 292 -4.98 18.92 -2.59
C LEU A 292 -5.75 17.69 -3.10
N ARG A 293 -6.11 16.72 -2.24
CA ARG A 293 -7.01 15.61 -2.61
C ARG A 293 -8.35 16.11 -3.17
N LYS A 294 -8.97 17.10 -2.51
CA LYS A 294 -10.22 17.73 -2.98
C LYS A 294 -10.05 18.45 -4.32
N LEU A 295 -8.88 19.04 -4.60
CA LEU A 295 -8.57 19.69 -5.88
C LEU A 295 -8.43 18.67 -7.00
N LEU A 296 -7.54 17.68 -6.83
CA LEU A 296 -7.26 16.64 -7.82
C LEU A 296 -8.50 15.78 -8.14
N ALA A 297 -9.39 15.58 -7.16
CA ALA A 297 -10.68 14.90 -7.35
C ALA A 297 -11.65 15.65 -8.28
N LYS A 298 -11.52 16.98 -8.46
CA LYS A 298 -12.35 17.76 -9.41
C LYS A 298 -12.02 17.45 -10.87
N LYS A 299 -10.84 16.88 -11.16
CA LYS A 299 -10.31 16.63 -12.52
C LYS A 299 -10.34 17.87 -13.43
N LYS A 300 -10.06 19.04 -12.84
CA LYS A 300 -9.94 20.31 -13.57
C LYS A 300 -8.47 20.68 -13.76
N GLY A 301 -8.23 21.55 -14.72
CA GLY A 301 -6.95 22.27 -14.83
C GLY A 301 -6.94 23.57 -14.03
N THR A 302 -5.78 24.20 -14.05
CA THR A 302 -5.44 25.50 -13.48
C THR A 302 -6.09 26.69 -14.21
N PRO A 303 -5.98 27.93 -13.71
CA PRO A 303 -6.44 29.13 -14.43
C PRO A 303 -5.88 29.31 -15.85
N TYR A 304 -4.61 28.99 -16.12
CA TYR A 304 -3.98 29.14 -17.44
C TYR A 304 -4.21 27.93 -18.37
N LYS A 305 -4.30 26.70 -17.83
CA LYS A 305 -4.57 25.48 -18.62
C LYS A 305 -5.83 24.73 -18.13
N PRO A 306 -7.02 25.36 -18.07
CA PRO A 306 -8.21 24.82 -17.38
C PRO A 306 -8.79 23.51 -17.99
N LYS A 307 -8.33 23.12 -19.18
CA LYS A 307 -8.73 21.90 -19.90
C LYS A 307 -7.81 20.69 -19.65
N ILE A 308 -6.63 20.89 -19.05
CA ILE A 308 -5.66 19.81 -18.74
C ILE A 308 -5.79 19.49 -17.26
N ALA A 309 -6.31 18.31 -16.92
CA ALA A 309 -6.55 17.95 -15.52
C ALA A 309 -5.22 17.80 -14.75
N ILE A 310 -5.07 18.50 -13.61
CA ILE A 310 -3.86 18.45 -12.80
C ILE A 310 -3.60 17.01 -12.33
N ARG A 311 -2.37 16.51 -12.52
CA ARG A 311 -1.90 15.23 -11.99
C ARG A 311 -0.74 15.47 -11.03
N ALA A 312 -0.76 14.82 -9.86
CA ALA A 312 0.29 14.97 -8.85
C ALA A 312 0.60 13.68 -8.10
N TYR A 313 1.89 13.42 -7.86
CA TYR A 313 2.35 12.49 -6.83
C TYR A 313 2.60 13.24 -5.52
N ILE A 314 1.92 12.82 -4.46
CA ILE A 314 2.06 13.45 -3.14
C ILE A 314 3.31 12.91 -2.45
N PHE A 315 4.16 13.81 -1.96
CA PHE A 315 5.34 13.51 -1.16
C PHE A 315 4.98 13.58 0.34
N ALA A 316 5.03 12.49 1.11
CA ALA A 316 5.38 11.10 0.74
C ALA A 316 4.45 10.09 1.42
N MET A 317 4.54 8.81 1.06
CA MET A 317 3.79 7.75 1.76
C MET A 317 4.09 7.74 3.26
N PHE A 318 5.37 7.69 3.64
CA PHE A 318 5.80 7.46 5.02
C PHE A 318 6.65 8.61 5.56
N ASN A 319 6.72 8.74 6.87
CA ASN A 319 7.76 9.53 7.54
C ASN A 319 9.10 8.77 7.43
N GLU A 320 10.01 9.26 6.59
CA GLU A 320 11.31 8.64 6.33
C GLU A 320 12.34 9.06 7.39
N ASN A 321 12.58 8.22 8.39
CA ASN A 321 13.35 8.58 9.57
C ASN A 321 14.85 8.83 9.33
N LEU A 322 15.43 8.28 8.25
CA LEU A 322 16.84 8.44 7.91
C LEU A 322 17.11 9.61 6.94
N LYS A 323 16.08 10.37 6.49
CA LYS A 323 16.31 11.53 5.62
C LYS A 323 17.21 12.57 6.32
N PRO A 324 18.32 12.99 5.70
CA PRO A 324 19.21 14.03 6.24
C PRO A 324 18.56 15.42 6.15
N GLY A 325 19.20 16.44 6.74
CA GLY A 325 18.72 17.82 6.69
C GLY A 325 17.72 18.18 7.79
N PRO A 326 16.86 19.20 7.57
CA PRO A 326 15.91 19.69 8.57
C PRO A 326 14.92 18.63 9.08
N THR A 327 14.21 18.92 10.17
CA THR A 327 13.22 18.00 10.72
C THR A 327 11.99 17.83 9.83
N SER A 328 11.64 18.82 8.99
CA SER A 328 10.60 18.68 7.96
C SER A 328 10.78 17.45 7.07
N GLU A 329 12.00 17.22 6.59
CA GLU A 329 12.39 16.13 5.71
C GLU A 329 11.97 14.74 6.22
N ARG A 330 11.99 14.54 7.54
CA ARG A 330 11.63 13.28 8.21
C ARG A 330 10.13 13.15 8.52
N ASN A 331 9.30 14.13 8.14
CA ASN A 331 7.92 14.30 8.62
C ASN A 331 6.88 14.65 7.52
N PHE A 332 7.17 14.37 6.25
CA PHE A 332 6.25 14.56 5.11
C PHE A 332 5.21 13.43 4.91
N GLY A 333 5.23 12.39 5.71
CA GLY A 333 4.40 11.19 5.53
C GLY A 333 2.89 11.44 5.62
N LEU A 334 2.15 10.76 4.75
CA LEU A 334 0.71 10.51 4.90
C LEU A 334 0.42 9.44 5.98
N PHE A 335 1.34 8.49 6.11
CA PHE A 335 1.37 7.42 7.10
C PHE A 335 2.62 7.52 7.97
N LYS A 336 2.57 6.97 9.18
CA LYS A 336 3.75 6.80 10.03
C LYS A 336 4.50 5.51 9.66
N ALA A 337 5.65 5.27 10.27
CA ALA A 337 6.46 4.07 10.08
C ALA A 337 5.68 2.75 10.36
N ASP A 338 4.78 2.76 11.34
CA ASP A 338 3.85 1.65 11.66
C ASP A 338 2.74 1.41 10.60
N GLY A 339 2.66 2.23 9.54
CA GLY A 339 1.61 2.16 8.53
C GLY A 339 0.25 2.70 8.96
N SER A 340 0.09 3.17 10.19
CA SER A 340 -1.09 3.95 10.60
C SER A 340 -1.07 5.35 9.97
N THR A 341 -2.23 5.99 9.85
CA THR A 341 -2.33 7.37 9.32
C THR A 341 -1.52 8.35 10.18
N ALA A 342 -0.69 9.20 9.57
CA ALA A 342 -0.04 10.30 10.27
C ALA A 342 -1.08 11.35 10.74
N TYR A 343 -2.10 11.59 9.91
CA TYR A 343 -3.26 12.42 10.19
C TYR A 343 -4.40 12.01 9.25
N ASP A 344 -5.65 11.96 9.75
CA ASP A 344 -6.80 11.56 8.93
C ASP A 344 -6.99 12.53 7.74
N ILE A 345 -6.96 11.99 6.52
CA ILE A 345 -7.36 12.69 5.31
C ILE A 345 -8.40 11.91 4.49
N GLY A 346 -9.09 10.94 5.09
CA GLY A 346 -9.90 9.94 4.39
C GLY A 346 -9.05 8.85 3.70
N PHE A 347 -8.04 8.33 4.40
CA PHE A 347 -7.25 7.16 4.02
C PHE A 347 -7.23 6.19 5.21
N ASP A 348 -7.21 4.90 4.91
CA ASP A 348 -7.17 3.81 5.88
C ASP A 348 -5.70 3.36 6.05
N GLY A 349 -5.28 3.13 7.30
CA GLY A 349 -3.92 2.64 7.62
C GLY A 349 -3.79 1.13 7.43
N LEU A 350 -2.57 0.60 7.62
CA LEU A 350 -2.37 -0.83 7.86
C LEU A 350 -2.95 -1.23 9.22
N GLU A 351 -2.65 -0.45 10.25
CA GLU A 351 -3.19 -0.62 11.60
C GLU A 351 -4.46 0.21 11.80
N PRO A 352 -5.48 -0.32 12.53
CA PRO A 352 -6.63 0.44 12.96
C PRO A 352 -6.20 1.66 13.80
N SER A 353 -6.46 2.86 13.29
CA SER A 353 -6.10 4.09 13.99
C SER A 353 -6.88 4.20 15.30
N SER A 354 -6.18 4.16 16.43
CA SER A 354 -6.76 4.33 17.78
C SER A 354 -7.36 5.72 18.03
N ALA A 355 -7.21 6.64 17.08
CA ALA A 355 -8.05 7.83 16.97
C ALA A 355 -9.47 7.44 16.52
N VAL A 356 -10.34 7.15 17.48
CA VAL A 356 -11.77 6.90 17.26
C VAL A 356 -12.39 8.05 16.47
N SER A 357 -12.65 7.83 15.18
CA SER A 357 -13.36 8.81 14.34
C SER A 357 -14.77 8.97 14.87
N SER A 358 -15.13 10.21 15.24
CA SER A 358 -16.44 10.56 15.82
C SER A 358 -17.57 10.54 14.77
N LEU A 359 -17.84 9.37 14.22
CA LEU A 359 -18.83 9.10 13.18
C LEU A 359 -20.27 9.02 13.72
N LEU A 360 -20.57 9.77 14.79
CA LEU A 360 -21.94 10.07 15.22
C LEU A 360 -22.56 11.28 14.50
N SER A 361 -21.87 11.84 13.50
CA SER A 361 -22.33 12.99 12.70
C SER A 361 -22.43 12.69 11.19
N LEU A 362 -23.06 11.57 10.82
CA LEU A 362 -23.57 11.39 9.45
C LEU A 362 -25.11 11.41 9.44
N LYS A 363 -25.68 12.17 8.51
CA LYS A 363 -27.09 12.59 8.53
C LYS A 363 -28.06 11.45 8.16
N PHE A 364 -28.53 10.69 9.15
CA PHE A 364 -29.77 9.92 9.03
C PHE A 364 -30.98 10.75 9.46
N HIS A 365 -31.36 11.71 8.61
CA HIS A 365 -32.60 12.47 8.72
C HIS A 365 -33.14 12.81 7.31
N ILE A 366 -34.47 12.77 7.17
CA ILE A 366 -35.22 13.02 5.92
C ILE A 366 -34.96 11.98 4.81
N LEU A 367 -35.49 10.76 5.00
CA LEU A 367 -36.13 9.98 3.91
C LEU A 367 -36.95 8.74 4.34
N PHE A 368 -37.08 8.43 5.65
CA PHE A 368 -37.89 7.31 6.15
C PHE A 368 -38.97 7.72 7.17
N PHE A 369 -39.82 8.69 6.80
CA PHE A 369 -41.10 8.96 7.47
C PHE A 369 -42.26 8.98 6.47
N GLY A 370 -42.43 7.85 5.79
CA GLY A 370 -43.58 7.55 4.93
C GLY A 370 -43.93 6.06 5.03
N PHE A 371 -45.20 5.76 5.35
CA PHE A 371 -45.80 4.41 5.34
C PHE A 371 -45.15 3.32 6.22
N ALA A 372 -45.47 3.36 7.51
CA ALA A 372 -45.33 2.20 8.42
C ALA A 372 -46.52 2.08 9.40
N LYS A 373 -47.76 2.02 8.88
CA LYS A 373 -48.96 1.70 9.68
C LYS A 373 -49.09 0.18 9.92
N ASN A 374 -48.29 -0.37 10.82
CA ASN A 374 -48.63 -1.57 11.59
C ASN A 374 -47.62 -1.83 12.72
N SER A 375 -48.09 -2.39 13.85
CA SER A 375 -47.26 -2.50 15.06
C SER A 375 -46.15 -3.56 14.97
N PHE A 376 -46.29 -4.53 14.07
CA PHE A 376 -45.47 -5.76 14.03
C PHE A 376 -44.01 -5.56 13.57
N HIS A 377 -43.69 -4.45 12.88
CA HIS A 377 -42.32 -4.18 12.44
C HIS A 377 -41.45 -3.45 13.47
N LYS A 378 -42.02 -2.94 14.57
CA LYS A 378 -41.25 -2.21 15.59
C LYS A 378 -40.32 -3.12 16.39
N GLU A 379 -40.80 -4.29 16.81
CA GLU A 379 -40.01 -5.21 17.64
C GLU A 379 -38.86 -5.84 16.85
N LEU A 380 -39.07 -6.23 15.60
CA LEU A 380 -38.03 -6.82 14.77
C LEU A 380 -36.85 -5.86 14.52
N LEU A 381 -37.14 -4.56 14.33
CA LEU A 381 -36.10 -3.53 14.20
C LEU A 381 -35.35 -3.28 15.51
N ILE A 382 -36.03 -3.34 16.66
CA ILE A 382 -35.39 -3.23 17.98
C ILE A 382 -34.49 -4.44 18.24
N ILE A 383 -34.92 -5.66 17.89
CA ILE A 383 -34.13 -6.88 18.03
C ILE A 383 -32.85 -6.80 17.18
N ILE A 384 -32.94 -6.38 15.92
CA ILE A 384 -31.76 -6.20 15.04
C ILE A 384 -30.81 -5.14 15.61
N TYR A 385 -31.33 -4.02 16.14
CA TYR A 385 -30.51 -2.97 16.75
C TYR A 385 -29.80 -3.42 18.03
N VAL A 386 -30.45 -4.26 18.84
CA VAL A 386 -29.85 -4.87 20.04
C VAL A 386 -28.81 -5.93 19.68
N TYR A 387 -29.03 -6.71 18.62
CA TYR A 387 -28.10 -7.75 18.17
C TYR A 387 -26.80 -7.15 17.63
N LEU A 388 -26.91 -6.13 16.76
CA LEU A 388 -25.75 -5.42 16.19
C LEU A 388 -24.99 -4.55 17.22
N ALA A 389 -25.59 -4.23 18.36
CA ALA A 389 -24.94 -3.50 19.45
C ALA A 389 -24.19 -4.40 20.44
N CYS A 390 -24.03 -5.70 20.14
CA CYS A 390 -23.47 -6.69 21.06
C CYS A 390 -22.23 -7.44 20.54
N GLU A 391 -21.77 -7.18 19.31
CA GLU A 391 -20.47 -7.65 18.80
C GLU A 391 -19.34 -6.65 19.13
N ASP A 392 -19.19 -6.32 20.42
CA ASP A 392 -18.02 -5.60 20.93
C ASP A 392 -17.77 -5.96 22.40
N ASN A 393 -16.51 -6.28 22.75
CA ASN A 393 -16.23 -7.19 23.86
C ASN A 393 -16.14 -6.50 25.25
N VAL A 394 -17.23 -5.87 25.71
CA VAL A 394 -17.31 -5.12 26.98
C VAL A 394 -18.45 -5.61 27.90
N VAL A 395 -18.45 -6.92 28.18
CA VAL A 395 -19.50 -7.61 28.96
C VAL A 395 -19.70 -7.02 30.38
N ALA A 396 -18.68 -6.39 30.98
CA ALA A 396 -18.65 -6.04 32.40
C ALA A 396 -19.46 -4.79 32.84
N LYS A 397 -20.03 -3.97 31.94
CA LYS A 397 -20.73 -2.71 32.33
C LYS A 397 -22.16 -2.50 31.83
N CYS A 398 -22.66 -3.27 30.86
CA CYS A 398 -24.04 -3.10 30.36
C CYS A 398 -25.13 -3.66 31.30
N GLY A 399 -24.81 -4.67 32.11
CA GLY A 399 -25.77 -5.41 32.95
C GLY A 399 -26.55 -4.56 33.97
N TYR A 400 -26.08 -3.36 34.33
CA TYR A 400 -26.74 -2.50 35.32
C TYR A 400 -27.79 -1.54 34.72
N ARG A 401 -27.75 -1.24 33.42
CA ARG A 401 -28.74 -0.35 32.77
C ARG A 401 -29.92 -1.10 32.15
N ILE A 402 -29.71 -2.30 31.64
CA ILE A 402 -30.77 -3.12 31.00
C ILE A 402 -31.89 -3.45 32.01
N LYS A 403 -31.54 -3.78 33.26
CA LYS A 403 -32.53 -4.04 34.33
C LYS A 403 -33.50 -2.88 34.60
N ARG A 404 -33.11 -1.62 34.33
CA ARG A 404 -34.00 -0.45 34.52
C ARG A 404 -34.91 -0.15 33.33
N LEU A 405 -34.63 -0.62 32.11
CA LEU A 405 -35.55 -0.44 30.98
C LEU A 405 -36.67 -1.48 30.97
N VAL A 406 -36.33 -2.76 31.21
CA VAL A 406 -37.32 -3.85 31.23
C VAL A 406 -38.35 -3.67 32.34
N GLN A 407 -37.95 -3.10 33.48
CA GLN A 407 -38.82 -2.87 34.65
C GLN A 407 -39.79 -1.69 34.47
N VAL A 408 -39.71 -0.91 33.39
CA VAL A 408 -40.60 0.24 33.11
C VAL A 408 -41.71 -0.10 32.11
N PHE A 409 -41.56 -1.17 31.32
CA PHE A 409 -42.50 -1.53 30.23
C PHE A 409 -43.46 -2.69 30.55
N LEU A 410 -43.52 -3.14 31.81
CA LEU A 410 -44.30 -4.31 32.24
C LEU A 410 -45.36 -4.02 33.34
N LEU A 411 -45.69 -2.75 33.59
CA LEU A 411 -46.62 -2.33 34.65
C LEU A 411 -47.61 -1.23 34.19
N ALA A 412 -48.05 -1.28 32.93
CA ALA A 412 -48.93 -0.26 32.35
C ALA A 412 -49.99 -0.84 31.39
N ASP A 413 -50.78 -1.80 31.86
CA ASP A 413 -52.17 -2.00 31.39
C ASP A 413 -52.99 -2.83 32.41
N LEU A 414 -54.32 -2.62 32.42
CA LEU A 414 -55.36 -3.38 33.15
C LEU A 414 -55.35 -3.37 34.71
N HIS A 415 -56.03 -2.38 35.32
CA HIS A 415 -57.32 -2.63 36.01
C HIS A 415 -58.05 -1.33 36.42
N ASP A 416 -59.39 -1.37 36.44
CA ASP A 416 -60.30 -0.22 36.68
C ASP A 416 -60.53 0.15 38.16
N PHE A 417 -60.84 1.43 38.47
CA PHE A 417 -62.24 1.88 38.68
C PHE A 417 -62.43 3.38 39.06
N CYS A 418 -63.60 3.90 38.65
CA CYS A 418 -64.39 5.00 39.25
C CYS A 418 -63.94 6.48 39.09
N GLY A 419 -64.84 7.32 38.56
CA GLY A 419 -64.72 8.78 38.50
C GLY A 419 -65.69 9.41 37.48
N CYS A 420 -66.88 9.83 37.90
CA CYS A 420 -67.97 10.25 36.99
C CYS A 420 -67.97 11.74 36.61
N SER A 421 -68.32 12.05 35.36
CA SER A 421 -69.19 13.18 34.98
C SER A 421 -69.78 12.96 33.59
N ALA A 422 -70.97 13.50 33.27
CA ALA A 422 -71.65 13.28 32.00
C ALA A 422 -72.54 14.46 31.56
N SER A 423 -72.06 15.22 30.57
CA SER A 423 -72.76 16.23 29.74
C SER A 423 -71.75 16.64 28.63
N ASP A 424 -72.07 16.85 27.35
CA ASP A 424 -73.34 17.23 26.71
C ASP A 424 -73.65 16.47 25.39
N PHE A 425 -74.81 16.78 24.80
CA PHE A 425 -75.43 16.14 23.62
C PHE A 425 -75.28 16.95 22.31
N HIS A 426 -75.33 16.25 21.16
CA HIS A 426 -75.45 16.79 19.78
C HIS A 426 -74.29 17.71 19.30
N MET A 427 -74.06 17.98 18.01
CA MET A 427 -74.77 17.76 16.72
C MET A 427 -73.68 17.59 15.62
N MET A 428 -73.83 16.98 14.43
CA MET A 428 -74.97 16.62 13.56
C MET A 428 -74.75 15.26 12.86
N ARG A 429 -75.83 14.59 12.47
CA ARG A 429 -75.84 13.63 11.35
C ARG A 429 -76.31 14.33 10.07
N SER A 430 -75.43 14.49 9.08
CA SER A 430 -75.69 14.44 7.62
C SER A 430 -74.33 14.61 6.90
N PHE A 431 -74.08 14.14 5.68
CA PHE A 431 -75.02 13.92 4.57
C PHE A 431 -74.66 12.63 3.79
N GLU A 432 -75.55 11.64 3.79
CA GLU A 432 -75.33 10.35 3.12
C GLU A 432 -75.99 10.33 1.73
N ARG A 433 -75.23 10.76 0.70
CA ARG A 433 -75.35 10.37 -0.73
C ARG A 433 -74.42 11.18 -1.64
N ARG A 434 -73.42 10.51 -2.25
CA ARG A 434 -72.97 10.61 -3.66
C ARG A 434 -71.58 9.97 -3.85
N GLN A 435 -71.60 8.73 -4.33
CA GLN A 435 -70.59 8.19 -5.26
C GLN A 435 -71.27 8.10 -6.67
N PRO A 436 -70.58 7.77 -7.78
CA PRO A 436 -69.20 7.27 -7.89
C PRO A 436 -68.30 8.04 -8.89
N LEU A 437 -67.02 7.65 -8.98
CA LEU A 437 -66.39 7.23 -10.25
C LEU A 437 -64.97 6.65 -10.05
N PHE A 438 -64.56 5.83 -11.03
CA PHE A 438 -63.28 5.12 -11.20
C PHE A 438 -62.98 3.88 -10.30
N PRO A 439 -62.30 2.84 -10.82
CA PRO A 439 -62.40 1.48 -10.28
C PRO A 439 -61.15 0.99 -9.53
N SER A 440 -61.34 -0.07 -8.75
CA SER A 440 -60.25 -0.93 -8.30
C SER A 440 -59.89 -1.94 -9.40
N PHE A 441 -58.60 -2.08 -9.72
CA PHE A 441 -58.03 -3.35 -10.19
C PHE A 441 -56.53 -3.42 -9.88
N GLY A 442 -56.16 -4.42 -9.08
CA GLY A 442 -54.79 -4.71 -8.66
C GLY A 442 -54.83 -5.99 -7.83
N SER A 443 -54.53 -7.13 -8.45
CA SER A 443 -54.78 -8.45 -7.87
C SER A 443 -53.84 -8.79 -6.72
N MET A 444 -54.36 -9.54 -5.74
CA MET A 444 -53.62 -10.02 -4.57
C MET A 444 -52.44 -10.94 -4.92
N GLU A 445 -52.34 -11.42 -6.17
CA GLU A 445 -51.15 -12.02 -6.79
C GLU A 445 -49.88 -11.18 -6.60
N THR A 446 -49.89 -9.91 -7.01
CA THR A 446 -48.64 -9.15 -7.27
C THR A 446 -47.88 -8.83 -5.98
N GLN A 447 -48.59 -8.59 -4.88
CA GLN A 447 -47.98 -8.42 -3.56
C GLN A 447 -47.31 -9.72 -3.08
N ARG A 448 -47.94 -10.89 -3.31
CA ARG A 448 -47.38 -12.19 -2.91
C ARG A 448 -46.13 -12.53 -3.71
N GLU A 449 -46.10 -12.19 -5.00
CA GLU A 449 -44.89 -12.36 -5.82
C GLU A 449 -43.76 -11.42 -5.38
N MET A 450 -44.07 -10.16 -5.06
CA MET A 450 -43.06 -9.22 -4.54
C MET A 450 -42.47 -9.69 -3.20
N GLU A 451 -43.31 -10.20 -2.29
CA GLU A 451 -42.83 -10.80 -1.03
C GLU A 451 -42.01 -12.08 -1.25
N ARG A 452 -42.42 -12.96 -2.18
CA ARG A 452 -41.67 -14.18 -2.55
C ARG A 452 -40.29 -13.82 -3.09
N ASN A 453 -40.22 -12.86 -4.01
CA ASN A 453 -38.98 -12.45 -4.65
C ASN A 453 -38.04 -11.75 -3.66
N MET A 454 -38.57 -10.89 -2.77
CA MET A 454 -37.79 -10.28 -1.67
C MET A 454 -37.17 -11.34 -0.76
N ARG A 455 -37.92 -12.38 -0.39
CA ARG A 455 -37.41 -13.49 0.44
C ARG A 455 -36.32 -14.30 -0.27
N MET A 456 -36.44 -14.55 -1.58
CA MET A 456 -35.37 -15.20 -2.34
C MET A 456 -34.09 -14.36 -2.43
N VAL A 457 -34.21 -13.04 -2.66
CA VAL A 457 -33.04 -12.14 -2.70
C VAL A 457 -32.32 -12.11 -1.34
N LEU A 458 -33.06 -12.04 -0.23
CA LEU A 458 -32.48 -12.08 1.12
C LEU A 458 -31.83 -13.44 1.43
N ALA A 459 -32.43 -14.55 0.98
CA ALA A 459 -31.84 -15.88 1.13
C ALA A 459 -30.52 -16.02 0.33
N LEU A 460 -30.48 -15.53 -0.92
CA LEU A 460 -29.25 -15.48 -1.72
C LEU A 460 -28.17 -14.64 -1.03
N PHE A 461 -28.53 -13.47 -0.49
CA PHE A 461 -27.58 -12.61 0.23
C PHE A 461 -27.02 -13.30 1.48
N GLY A 462 -27.86 -14.02 2.24
CA GLY A 462 -27.44 -14.82 3.39
C GLY A 462 -26.49 -15.97 3.01
N VAL A 463 -26.76 -16.67 1.90
CA VAL A 463 -25.86 -17.74 1.40
C VAL A 463 -24.53 -17.16 0.93
N VAL A 464 -24.52 -16.03 0.20
CA VAL A 464 -23.27 -15.36 -0.22
C VAL A 464 -22.46 -14.88 0.99
N ALA A 465 -23.12 -14.32 2.02
CA ALA A 465 -22.46 -13.91 3.26
C ALA A 465 -21.86 -15.12 4.03
N ALA A 466 -22.58 -16.24 4.10
CA ALA A 466 -22.09 -17.47 4.74
C ALA A 466 -20.89 -18.09 3.99
N VAL A 467 -20.90 -18.06 2.65
CA VAL A 467 -19.77 -18.54 1.82
C VAL A 467 -18.55 -17.63 1.94
N MET A 468 -18.73 -16.32 2.14
CA MET A 468 -17.64 -15.37 2.41
C MET A 468 -17.02 -15.52 3.82
N LEU A 469 -17.64 -16.28 4.72
CA LEU A 469 -17.22 -16.39 6.13
C LEU A 469 -16.37 -17.65 6.43
N GLN A 470 -15.87 -18.35 5.41
CA GLN A 470 -15.02 -19.53 5.59
C GLN A 470 -13.70 -19.45 4.80
N CYS A 471 -12.63 -19.97 5.40
CA CYS A 471 -11.26 -20.05 4.86
C CYS A 471 -10.49 -18.72 4.70
N ALA A 472 -10.28 -18.02 5.81
CA ALA A 472 -9.12 -17.14 6.01
C ALA A 472 -8.35 -17.56 7.28
N ALA A 473 -7.43 -18.51 7.15
CA ALA A 473 -6.44 -18.77 8.19
C ALA A 473 -5.36 -17.68 8.10
N ALA A 474 -5.39 -16.71 9.01
CA ALA A 474 -4.43 -15.62 9.04
C ALA A 474 -3.04 -16.15 9.44
N GLN A 475 -2.02 -15.81 8.66
CA GLN A 475 -0.62 -16.07 9.01
C GLN A 475 -0.19 -15.06 10.08
N THR A 476 0.17 -15.55 11.26
CA THR A 476 0.51 -14.73 12.43
C THR A 476 2.01 -14.48 12.48
N VAL A 477 2.41 -13.29 12.90
CA VAL A 477 3.82 -12.91 13.09
C VAL A 477 4.11 -12.81 14.58
N HIS A 478 5.07 -13.59 15.06
CA HIS A 478 5.43 -13.67 16.48
C HIS A 478 6.85 -13.12 16.69
N VAL A 479 7.00 -12.02 17.42
CA VAL A 479 8.31 -11.40 17.71
C VAL A 479 8.93 -12.07 18.94
N VAL A 480 9.99 -12.85 18.75
CA VAL A 480 10.60 -13.67 19.80
C VAL A 480 11.24 -12.77 20.86
N GLY A 481 10.75 -12.88 22.10
CA GLY A 481 11.17 -12.04 23.22
C GLY A 481 10.54 -10.64 23.24
N ASP A 482 9.55 -10.38 22.38
CA ASP A 482 8.82 -9.11 22.25
C ASP A 482 9.77 -7.89 22.23
N SER A 483 9.67 -6.97 23.21
CA SER A 483 10.53 -5.79 23.32
C SER A 483 11.96 -6.06 23.82
N SER A 484 12.24 -7.25 24.34
CA SER A 484 13.59 -7.67 24.75
C SER A 484 14.38 -8.33 23.60
N GLY A 485 13.67 -8.84 22.59
CA GLY A 485 14.28 -9.49 21.43
C GLY A 485 15.02 -10.79 21.75
N TRP A 486 15.91 -11.18 20.82
CA TRP A 486 16.71 -12.40 20.89
C TRP A 486 18.10 -12.10 21.49
N ILE A 487 18.14 -12.10 22.82
CA ILE A 487 19.32 -11.84 23.65
C ILE A 487 19.63 -13.00 24.61
N VAL A 488 20.76 -12.95 25.30
CA VAL A 488 21.00 -13.82 26.47
C VAL A 488 20.14 -13.32 27.64
N PRO A 489 19.18 -14.11 28.15
CA PRO A 489 18.27 -13.68 29.21
C PRO A 489 18.90 -13.77 30.60
N GLN A 490 18.61 -12.81 31.48
CA GLN A 490 19.13 -12.81 32.85
C GLN A 490 18.61 -13.96 33.72
N ASN A 491 17.42 -14.50 33.40
CA ASN A 491 16.75 -15.57 34.14
C ASN A 491 16.88 -16.95 33.46
N GLY A 492 17.81 -17.11 32.52
CA GLY A 492 17.90 -18.32 31.71
C GLY A 492 16.71 -18.51 30.77
N ALA A 493 16.50 -19.75 30.30
CA ALA A 493 15.53 -20.08 29.25
C ALA A 493 14.06 -19.72 29.58
N GLU A 494 13.74 -19.50 30.85
CA GLU A 494 12.40 -19.18 31.34
C GLU A 494 11.82 -17.90 30.73
N ALA A 495 12.67 -16.98 30.24
CA ALA A 495 12.23 -15.83 29.45
C ALA A 495 11.50 -16.25 28.15
N TYR A 496 12.06 -17.18 27.40
CA TYR A 496 11.49 -17.66 26.13
C TYR A 496 10.40 -18.71 26.34
N ILE A 497 10.47 -19.50 27.40
CA ILE A 497 9.42 -20.45 27.79
C ILE A 497 8.16 -19.69 28.24
N SER A 498 8.30 -18.67 29.08
CA SER A 498 7.20 -17.77 29.45
C SER A 498 6.63 -17.06 28.21
N TRP A 499 7.50 -16.50 27.35
CA TRP A 499 7.10 -15.85 26.11
C TRP A 499 6.33 -16.77 25.15
N ALA A 500 6.66 -18.05 25.07
CA ALA A 500 5.95 -19.00 24.21
C ALA A 500 4.60 -19.46 24.81
N SER A 501 4.44 -19.38 26.14
CA SER A 501 3.34 -20.04 26.87
C SER A 501 1.94 -19.45 26.65
N ASP A 502 1.84 -18.19 26.21
CA ASP A 502 0.57 -17.51 25.92
C ASP A 502 0.23 -17.46 24.41
N LYS A 503 1.07 -18.07 23.56
CA LYS A 503 0.97 -18.00 22.10
C LYS A 503 0.54 -19.33 21.50
N THR A 504 -0.24 -19.26 20.41
CA THR A 504 -0.59 -20.39 19.56
C THR A 504 0.15 -20.24 18.25
N PHE A 505 0.89 -21.27 17.83
CA PHE A 505 1.66 -21.29 16.59
C PHE A 505 0.98 -22.23 15.58
N VAL A 506 0.76 -21.77 14.35
CA VAL A 506 0.18 -22.59 13.26
C VAL A 506 1.08 -22.62 12.03
N VAL A 507 0.93 -23.66 11.22
CA VAL A 507 1.66 -23.78 9.95
C VAL A 507 1.32 -22.60 9.02
N GLY A 508 2.34 -21.81 8.67
CA GLY A 508 2.24 -20.56 7.92
C GLY A 508 2.58 -19.31 8.73
N ASP A 509 2.65 -19.40 10.07
CA ASP A 509 3.12 -18.31 10.93
C ASP A 509 4.62 -18.01 10.70
N THR A 510 5.08 -16.82 11.09
CA THR A 510 6.50 -16.43 11.03
C THR A 510 7.01 -15.94 12.39
N LEU A 511 8.09 -16.55 12.87
CA LEU A 511 8.88 -16.05 13.99
C LEU A 511 9.83 -14.95 13.53
N ILE A 512 9.96 -13.87 14.30
CA ILE A 512 10.98 -12.83 14.08
C ILE A 512 11.90 -12.74 15.31
N PHE A 513 13.18 -13.04 15.11
CA PHE A 513 14.20 -12.97 16.15
C PHE A 513 15.00 -11.68 15.99
N ASN A 514 14.78 -10.71 16.88
CA ASN A 514 15.43 -9.40 16.84
C ASN A 514 16.78 -9.41 17.57
N PHE A 515 17.88 -9.32 16.84
CA PHE A 515 19.24 -9.22 17.39
C PHE A 515 20.14 -8.38 16.47
N ALA A 516 21.29 -7.92 16.98
CA ALA A 516 22.29 -7.25 16.15
C ALA A 516 23.09 -8.27 15.32
N THR A 517 23.17 -8.04 14.01
CA THR A 517 23.92 -8.89 13.07
C THR A 517 25.34 -9.18 13.56
N ASN A 518 25.74 -10.45 13.49
CA ASN A 518 26.98 -11.01 14.01
C ASN A 518 27.21 -10.93 15.54
N ALA A 519 26.25 -10.47 16.35
CA ALA A 519 26.32 -10.53 17.83
C ALA A 519 25.63 -11.78 18.41
N HIS A 520 24.60 -12.26 17.70
CA HIS A 520 23.89 -13.51 17.96
C HIS A 520 23.56 -14.18 16.61
N ASP A 521 22.95 -15.36 16.68
CA ASP A 521 22.42 -16.10 15.53
C ASP A 521 21.17 -16.87 15.91
N VAL A 522 20.48 -17.42 14.90
CA VAL A 522 19.38 -18.38 15.07
C VAL A 522 19.67 -19.61 14.24
N LEU A 523 19.79 -20.76 14.90
CA LEU A 523 19.88 -22.07 14.27
C LEU A 523 18.71 -22.95 14.74
N GLN A 524 17.97 -23.54 13.81
CA GLN A 524 17.03 -24.61 14.13
C GLN A 524 17.80 -25.93 14.30
N VAL A 525 17.42 -26.73 15.30
CA VAL A 525 18.12 -27.98 15.66
C VAL A 525 17.13 -29.09 16.04
N THR A 526 17.63 -30.31 16.16
CA THR A 526 16.89 -31.41 16.81
C THR A 526 16.75 -31.19 18.32
N LYS A 527 15.80 -31.89 18.96
CA LYS A 527 15.59 -31.81 20.42
C LYS A 527 16.87 -32.13 21.21
N ASP A 528 17.60 -33.17 20.83
CA ASP A 528 18.81 -33.58 21.56
C ASP A 528 19.91 -32.50 21.50
N SER A 529 20.07 -31.85 20.33
CA SER A 529 20.97 -30.71 20.17
C SER A 529 20.47 -29.44 20.88
N TYR A 530 19.16 -29.24 21.01
CA TYR A 530 18.58 -28.15 21.82
C TYR A 530 18.79 -28.37 23.32
N ASP A 531 18.64 -29.60 23.80
CA ASP A 531 18.83 -29.95 25.21
C ASP A 531 20.32 -29.87 25.58
N ALA A 532 21.21 -30.38 24.72
CA ALA A 532 22.67 -30.31 24.89
C ALA A 532 23.29 -28.94 24.56
N CYS A 533 22.54 -28.02 23.94
CA CYS A 533 23.04 -26.75 23.39
C CYS A 533 24.20 -26.91 22.40
N THR A 534 24.03 -27.76 21.39
CA THR A 534 25.01 -27.97 20.31
C THR A 534 24.42 -27.72 18.92
N ASP A 535 25.29 -27.40 17.98
CA ASP A 535 25.01 -27.26 16.54
C ASP A 535 25.11 -28.60 15.77
N THR A 536 25.36 -29.72 16.47
CA THR A 536 25.78 -31.00 15.88
C THR A 536 24.75 -31.65 14.94
N ASN A 537 23.46 -31.35 15.12
CA ASN A 537 22.37 -31.82 14.26
C ASN A 537 21.51 -30.63 13.80
N PRO A 538 22.02 -29.83 12.84
CA PRO A 538 21.37 -28.60 12.41
C PRO A 538 20.24 -28.88 11.41
N ILE A 539 19.17 -28.09 11.48
CA ILE A 539 18.05 -28.10 10.54
C ILE A 539 18.15 -26.82 9.71
N GLY A 540 18.94 -26.90 8.64
CA GLY A 540 19.32 -25.75 7.82
C GLY A 540 20.63 -25.09 8.28
N ASN A 541 20.82 -23.83 7.91
CA ASN A 541 22.03 -23.04 8.20
C ASN A 541 21.75 -22.01 9.32
N PRO A 542 22.75 -21.64 10.14
CA PRO A 542 22.59 -20.59 11.14
C PRO A 542 22.39 -19.22 10.49
N ILE A 543 21.39 -18.47 10.96
CA ILE A 543 21.08 -17.13 10.49
C ILE A 543 21.81 -16.12 11.39
N THR A 544 22.94 -15.57 10.93
CA THR A 544 23.79 -14.61 11.68
C THR A 544 23.40 -13.14 11.45
N THR A 545 22.51 -12.87 10.48
CA THR A 545 21.97 -11.54 10.18
C THR A 545 20.64 -11.32 10.89
N GLY A 546 20.56 -10.29 11.71
CA GLY A 546 19.34 -9.89 12.41
C GLY A 546 18.61 -8.73 11.71
N PRO A 547 17.27 -8.67 11.79
CA PRO A 547 16.37 -9.63 12.44
C PRO A 547 16.15 -10.88 11.57
N ALA A 548 16.31 -12.07 12.16
CA ALA A 548 16.08 -13.33 11.45
C ALA A 548 14.58 -13.65 11.39
N ASN A 549 14.09 -14.01 10.21
CA ASN A 549 12.68 -14.37 9.98
C ASN A 549 12.60 -15.87 9.69
N VAL A 550 11.80 -16.62 10.43
CA VAL A 550 11.61 -18.07 10.26
C VAL A 550 10.14 -18.41 10.12
N THR A 551 9.71 -18.82 8.92
CA THR A 551 8.33 -19.26 8.66
C THR A 551 8.15 -20.72 9.06
N LEU A 552 7.08 -21.02 9.79
CA LEU A 552 6.76 -22.32 10.36
C LEU A 552 6.07 -23.18 9.30
N THR A 553 6.85 -23.94 8.53
CA THR A 553 6.39 -24.70 7.36
C THR A 553 5.87 -26.11 7.67
N SER A 554 6.01 -26.59 8.91
CA SER A 554 5.58 -27.91 9.36
C SER A 554 4.98 -27.89 10.77
N ALA A 555 4.05 -28.80 11.03
CA ALA A 555 3.49 -29.02 12.37
C ALA A 555 4.40 -29.94 13.20
N GLY A 556 4.28 -29.87 14.53
CA GLY A 556 5.13 -30.56 15.50
C GLY A 556 6.00 -29.58 16.30
N ASP A 557 6.96 -30.11 17.06
CA ASP A 557 7.84 -29.28 17.90
C ASP A 557 9.03 -28.73 17.10
N HIS A 558 9.30 -27.43 17.25
CA HIS A 558 10.47 -26.76 16.67
C HIS A 558 11.37 -26.23 17.79
N TYR A 559 12.69 -26.29 17.57
CA TYR A 559 13.70 -25.96 18.56
C TYR A 559 14.76 -25.05 17.94
N TYR A 560 15.02 -23.90 18.57
CA TYR A 560 15.93 -22.87 18.09
C TYR A 560 16.97 -22.51 19.16
N ILE A 561 18.22 -22.35 18.76
CA ILE A 561 19.35 -21.99 19.63
C ILE A 561 20.16 -20.83 19.05
N CYS A 562 20.86 -20.10 19.91
CA CYS A 562 22.01 -19.27 19.53
C CYS A 562 23.31 -20.06 19.77
N THR A 563 24.10 -20.29 18.72
CA THR A 563 25.33 -21.08 18.73
C THR A 563 26.53 -20.33 19.31
N TYR A 564 26.44 -19.01 19.45
CA TYR A 564 27.53 -18.15 19.91
C TYR A 564 28.02 -18.50 21.33
N GLY A 565 29.14 -19.22 21.41
CA GLY A 565 29.94 -19.43 22.63
C GLY A 565 29.22 -20.20 23.74
N ARG A 566 28.48 -19.48 24.59
CA ARG A 566 27.66 -20.06 25.68
C ARG A 566 26.22 -19.54 25.69
N HIS A 567 25.78 -18.81 24.66
CA HIS A 567 24.48 -18.12 24.66
C HIS A 567 23.30 -19.08 24.87
N CYS A 568 23.23 -20.20 24.15
CA CYS A 568 22.22 -21.25 24.40
C CYS A 568 22.25 -21.78 25.84
N ALA A 569 23.44 -22.08 26.38
CA ALA A 569 23.60 -22.60 27.74
C ALA A 569 23.20 -21.59 28.82
N SER A 570 23.36 -20.29 28.54
CA SER A 570 22.84 -19.18 29.35
C SER A 570 21.36 -18.87 29.08
N GLY A 571 20.65 -19.70 28.31
CA GLY A 571 19.20 -19.61 28.10
C GLY A 571 18.74 -18.94 26.81
N GLN A 572 19.63 -18.57 25.88
CA GLN A 572 19.22 -18.08 24.56
C GLN A 572 18.82 -19.23 23.63
N LYS A 573 17.67 -19.84 23.96
CA LYS A 573 17.06 -20.94 23.22
C LYS A 573 15.53 -20.93 23.35
N LEU A 574 14.83 -21.22 22.26
CA LEU A 574 13.36 -21.24 22.16
C LEU A 574 12.88 -22.63 21.74
N THR A 575 11.78 -23.10 22.32
CA THR A 575 11.02 -24.26 21.84
C THR A 575 9.55 -23.89 21.71
N ILE A 576 8.88 -24.36 20.66
CA ILE A 576 7.46 -24.14 20.38
C ILE A 576 6.83 -25.40 19.78
N THR A 577 5.53 -25.58 19.97
CA THR A 577 4.73 -26.63 19.31
C THR A 577 3.81 -25.98 18.28
N VAL A 578 3.91 -26.42 17.02
CA VAL A 578 3.20 -25.85 15.87
C VAL A 578 2.04 -26.74 15.47
N SER A 579 0.83 -26.18 15.41
CA SER A 579 -0.38 -26.89 15.01
C SER A 579 -0.57 -26.87 13.48
N ALA A 580 -1.05 -27.99 12.93
CA ALA A 580 -1.44 -28.05 11.51
C ALA A 580 -2.67 -27.16 11.24
N THR A 581 -2.73 -26.57 10.05
CA THR A 581 -3.87 -25.76 9.61
C THR A 581 -5.10 -26.63 9.36
N GLY A 582 -5.97 -26.72 10.38
CA GLY A 582 -7.09 -27.66 10.42
C GLY A 582 -8.23 -27.34 9.44
N THR A 583 -8.52 -28.29 8.55
CA THR A 583 -9.90 -28.49 8.06
C THR A 583 -10.70 -29.19 9.18
N PRO A 584 -11.97 -28.84 9.46
CA PRO A 584 -12.72 -29.45 10.56
C PRO A 584 -12.89 -30.98 10.38
N GLY A 585 -12.23 -31.76 11.24
CA GLY A 585 -12.24 -33.22 11.25
C GLY A 585 -12.43 -33.76 12.67
N ALA A 586 -13.16 -34.88 12.80
CA ALA A 586 -13.70 -35.39 14.06
C ALA A 586 -12.64 -35.67 15.16
N ALA A 587 -13.03 -35.42 16.41
CA ALA A 587 -12.23 -35.72 17.60
C ALA A 587 -12.08 -37.25 17.85
N PRO A 588 -10.87 -37.75 18.16
CA PRO A 588 -10.68 -39.14 18.63
C PRO A 588 -11.20 -39.37 20.07
N PRO A 589 -11.54 -40.62 20.45
CA PRO A 589 -12.01 -40.96 21.80
C PRO A 589 -10.85 -41.08 22.83
N PRO A 590 -11.14 -40.96 24.15
CA PRO A 590 -10.12 -40.93 25.21
C PRO A 590 -9.77 -42.32 25.79
N SER A 591 -8.46 -42.63 25.87
CA SER A 591 -7.88 -43.81 26.57
C SER A 591 -6.34 -43.73 26.58
N THR A 592 -5.54 -44.17 27.57
CA THR A 592 -5.65 -44.31 29.06
C THR A 592 -4.30 -44.87 29.57
N THR A 593 -3.83 -44.44 30.75
CA THR A 593 -2.75 -45.06 31.58
C THR A 593 -1.31 -45.08 31.02
N ALA A 594 -0.33 -45.21 31.93
CA ALA A 594 1.12 -45.13 31.68
C ALA A 594 1.91 -46.27 32.35
N ALA A 595 3.17 -46.48 31.97
CA ALA A 595 4.10 -47.46 32.54
C ALA A 595 5.58 -46.96 32.49
N PRO A 596 6.52 -47.49 33.31
CA PRO A 596 7.75 -46.78 33.71
C PRO A 596 9.05 -47.13 32.94
N PRO A 597 10.16 -46.37 33.15
CA PRO A 597 11.43 -46.50 32.43
C PRO A 597 12.51 -47.40 33.11
N PRO A 598 13.57 -47.80 32.38
CA PRO A 598 14.76 -48.45 32.95
C PRO A 598 15.86 -47.46 33.43
N PRO A 599 16.86 -47.90 34.23
CA PRO A 599 17.80 -47.02 34.95
C PRO A 599 19.14 -46.71 34.22
N PRO A 600 19.95 -45.75 34.72
CA PRO A 600 21.16 -45.24 34.05
C PRO A 600 22.49 -45.92 34.46
N SER A 601 23.57 -45.60 33.73
CA SER A 601 24.96 -45.95 34.08
C SER A 601 25.94 -44.80 33.80
N THR A 602 26.74 -44.45 34.81
CA THR A 602 27.69 -43.31 34.87
C THR A 602 28.87 -43.68 35.80
N PRO A 603 30.00 -42.96 35.85
CA PRO A 603 30.77 -42.25 34.81
C PRO A 603 32.30 -42.56 34.97
N SER A 604 33.18 -41.52 34.96
CA SER A 604 34.52 -41.42 35.60
C SER A 604 35.81 -41.63 34.75
N PRO A 605 36.95 -40.92 35.05
CA PRO A 605 37.45 -39.90 34.10
C PRO A 605 39.01 -39.68 34.03
N THR A 606 39.44 -38.51 33.51
CA THR A 606 40.74 -37.79 33.72
C THR A 606 42.04 -38.35 33.08
N SER A 607 43.11 -37.59 32.76
CA SER A 607 43.43 -36.13 32.93
C SER A 607 44.53 -35.61 31.93
N SER A 608 44.85 -34.31 32.00
CA SER A 608 45.86 -33.47 31.27
C SER A 608 47.36 -33.87 31.45
N THR A 609 48.41 -33.31 30.80
CA THR A 609 48.93 -31.90 30.58
C THR A 609 50.14 -31.93 29.56
N THR A 610 50.32 -31.07 28.51
CA THR A 610 51.06 -29.76 28.43
C THR A 610 52.61 -29.87 28.21
N PRO A 611 53.41 -28.95 27.54
CA PRO A 611 53.26 -28.04 26.36
C PRO A 611 54.51 -27.98 25.37
N GLU A 612 54.62 -26.90 24.54
CA GLU A 612 55.81 -26.33 23.81
C GLU A 612 56.41 -27.11 22.60
N ALA A 613 57.03 -26.57 21.53
CA ALA A 613 57.14 -25.24 20.83
C ALA A 613 57.83 -25.51 19.43
N CYS A 614 58.11 -24.64 18.42
CA CYS A 614 57.93 -23.20 18.08
C CYS A 614 57.95 -23.00 16.52
N ALA A 615 58.35 -21.82 15.97
CA ALA A 615 58.43 -21.46 14.51
C ALA A 615 59.87 -21.02 14.05
N PRO A 616 60.22 -20.77 12.75
CA PRO A 616 59.65 -19.72 11.86
C PRO A 616 59.58 -20.02 10.32
N GLU A 617 59.26 -18.96 9.54
CA GLU A 617 59.03 -18.77 8.07
C GLU A 617 60.33 -18.48 7.24
N PRO A 618 60.36 -18.07 5.93
CA PRO A 618 59.34 -18.03 4.83
C PRO A 618 59.81 -18.40 3.37
N SER A 619 58.84 -18.44 2.43
CA SER A 619 58.87 -18.01 0.98
C SER A 619 59.87 -18.52 -0.09
N ALA A 620 59.33 -19.03 -1.23
CA ALA A 620 59.81 -18.75 -2.62
C ALA A 620 58.84 -19.20 -3.78
N THR A 621 58.23 -18.23 -4.46
CA THR A 621 58.04 -17.99 -5.93
C THR A 621 57.68 -19.14 -6.96
N PRO A 622 56.76 -18.90 -7.95
CA PRO A 622 56.33 -19.84 -9.04
C PRO A 622 57.20 -19.67 -10.34
N PRO A 623 56.84 -20.09 -11.61
CA PRO A 623 55.62 -20.72 -12.18
C PRO A 623 55.88 -21.94 -13.11
N THR A 624 54.95 -22.43 -13.94
CA THR A 624 54.72 -22.03 -15.38
C THR A 624 53.50 -22.78 -15.96
N ALA A 625 52.96 -22.36 -17.12
CA ALA A 625 51.68 -22.81 -17.70
C ALA A 625 51.80 -23.74 -18.95
N SER A 626 50.63 -24.06 -19.52
CA SER A 626 50.36 -24.55 -20.91
C SER A 626 50.29 -26.07 -21.17
N GLY A 627 49.23 -26.50 -21.87
CA GLY A 627 49.10 -27.85 -22.46
C GLY A 627 47.65 -28.35 -22.57
N PRO A 628 46.96 -28.24 -23.74
CA PRO A 628 45.58 -28.70 -23.92
C PRO A 628 45.47 -30.15 -24.42
N THR A 629 44.36 -30.82 -24.15
CA THR A 629 43.90 -32.03 -24.88
C THR A 629 42.37 -32.11 -24.91
N THR A 630 41.82 -32.86 -25.85
CA THR A 630 40.41 -32.74 -26.28
C THR A 630 39.51 -33.90 -25.88
N SER A 631 38.21 -33.58 -25.76
CA SER A 631 37.06 -34.44 -26.06
C SER A 631 36.92 -35.80 -25.38
N THR A 632 35.97 -35.90 -24.45
CA THR A 632 34.98 -37.00 -24.49
C THR A 632 33.68 -36.60 -23.77
N THR A 633 32.54 -36.96 -24.35
CA THR A 633 31.21 -36.88 -23.72
C THR A 633 30.49 -38.19 -24.04
N PRO A 634 30.02 -38.92 -23.02
CA PRO A 634 28.58 -39.21 -22.98
C PRO A 634 28.01 -39.15 -21.55
N GLY A 635 26.72 -38.79 -21.38
CA GLY A 635 26.12 -38.79 -20.05
C GLY A 635 24.81 -38.04 -19.81
N GLN A 636 23.96 -37.80 -20.82
CA GLN A 636 22.59 -37.35 -20.52
C GLN A 636 21.81 -38.46 -19.81
N VAL A 637 21.29 -38.17 -18.62
CA VAL A 637 20.27 -38.98 -17.95
C VAL A 637 19.05 -38.09 -17.69
N SER A 638 17.98 -38.32 -18.44
CA SER A 638 16.71 -37.61 -18.28
C SER A 638 15.79 -38.35 -17.29
N PRO A 639 15.26 -37.68 -16.27
CA PRO A 639 14.12 -38.20 -15.50
C PRO A 639 12.85 -38.24 -16.36
N PRO A 640 11.93 -39.21 -16.14
CA PRO A 640 10.73 -39.36 -16.96
C PRO A 640 9.56 -38.46 -16.52
N PRO A 641 8.71 -37.99 -17.45
CA PRO A 641 7.34 -37.58 -17.17
C PRO A 641 6.40 -38.82 -17.10
N PRO A 642 5.10 -38.69 -16.75
CA PRO A 642 4.36 -37.46 -16.41
C PRO A 642 3.67 -37.50 -15.04
N ASN A 643 3.03 -36.39 -14.67
CA ASN A 643 1.66 -36.47 -14.16
C ASN A 643 0.88 -35.19 -14.52
N SER A 644 -0.21 -35.36 -15.26
CA SER A 644 -1.02 -34.26 -15.79
C SER A 644 -2.24 -33.99 -14.91
N SER A 645 -2.26 -32.87 -14.19
CA SER A 645 -3.46 -32.35 -13.52
C SER A 645 -3.91 -31.05 -14.20
N SER A 646 -4.77 -31.16 -15.21
CA SER A 646 -5.34 -30.00 -15.91
C SER A 646 -6.25 -29.16 -15.00
N PRO A 647 -6.36 -27.84 -15.20
CA PRO A 647 -7.27 -26.98 -14.44
C PRO A 647 -8.73 -27.19 -14.89
N ALA A 648 -9.34 -28.31 -14.49
CA ALA A 648 -10.59 -28.83 -15.06
C ALA A 648 -11.68 -29.15 -14.02
N VAL A 649 -11.75 -28.42 -12.89
CA VAL A 649 -12.82 -28.57 -11.88
C VAL A 649 -13.63 -27.27 -11.67
N LEU A 650 -12.97 -26.11 -11.69
CA LEU A 650 -13.64 -24.80 -11.50
C LEU A 650 -14.59 -24.40 -12.65
N GLY A 651 -14.52 -25.04 -13.81
CA GLY A 651 -15.45 -24.82 -14.92
C GLY A 651 -16.82 -25.50 -14.76
N GLY A 652 -16.92 -26.58 -13.98
CA GLY A 652 -18.13 -27.41 -13.92
C GLY A 652 -19.27 -26.83 -13.08
N PHE A 653 -18.94 -26.08 -12.02
CA PHE A 653 -19.94 -25.56 -11.07
C PHE A 653 -20.63 -24.27 -11.53
N PHE A 654 -20.00 -23.44 -12.37
CA PHE A 654 -20.63 -22.22 -12.87
C PHE A 654 -21.70 -22.47 -13.94
N VAL A 655 -21.53 -23.49 -14.78
CA VAL A 655 -22.49 -23.81 -15.85
C VAL A 655 -23.81 -24.35 -15.27
N THR A 656 -23.74 -25.23 -14.27
CA THR A 656 -24.92 -25.82 -13.62
C THR A 656 -25.76 -24.81 -12.85
N ILE A 657 -25.12 -23.91 -12.09
CA ILE A 657 -25.82 -22.83 -11.37
C ILE A 657 -26.48 -21.84 -12.34
N LEU A 658 -25.81 -21.49 -13.44
CA LEU A 658 -26.38 -20.62 -14.47
C LEU A 658 -27.57 -21.26 -15.19
N SER A 659 -27.54 -22.58 -15.44
CA SER A 659 -28.69 -23.32 -15.99
C SER A 659 -29.90 -23.30 -15.06
N ILE A 660 -29.69 -23.44 -13.75
CA ILE A 660 -30.78 -23.37 -12.75
C ILE A 660 -31.35 -21.95 -12.65
N ALA A 661 -30.51 -20.92 -12.73
CA ALA A 661 -30.96 -19.52 -12.72
C ALA A 661 -31.78 -19.16 -13.97
N MET A 662 -31.39 -19.64 -15.16
CA MET A 662 -32.13 -19.43 -16.41
C MET A 662 -33.47 -20.18 -16.43
N ALA A 663 -33.56 -21.35 -15.80
CA ALA A 663 -34.79 -22.13 -15.66
C ALA A 663 -35.80 -21.54 -14.64
N ALA A 664 -35.44 -20.46 -13.94
CA ALA A 664 -36.31 -19.73 -13.01
C ALA A 664 -36.80 -18.37 -13.57
N LEU A 665 -36.59 -18.12 -14.87
CA LEU A 665 -36.90 -16.85 -15.55
C LEU A 665 -37.75 -17.03 -16.83
N PHE A 666 -38.38 -18.21 -16.99
CA PHE A 666 -39.36 -18.54 -18.03
C PHE A 666 -40.52 -19.33 -17.43
#